data_AF-A0A7Y8JBH2-F1
#
_entry.id   AF-A0A7Y8JBH2-F1
#
_cell.length_a   1.000
_cell.length_b   1.000
_cell.length_c   1.000
_cell.angle_alpha   90.00
_cell.angle_beta   90.00
_cell.angle_gamma   90.00
#
_symmetry.space_group_name_H-M   'P 1'
#
loop_
_entity.id
_entity.type
_entity.pdbx_description
1 polymer ?
#
loop_
_entity_poly.entity_id
_entity_poly.type
_entity_poly.pdbx_seq_one_letter_code
_entity_poly.pdbx_strand_id
1 'polypeptide(L)'
;MAEVQFIELNAATVFLLVLIGFIGGMVSGFIGSGGAFVLTPAMMSLGAPAMVAVASNICHKFPKALVGAVKRHKYGQVDVKLGVILGMVAEAGMLAGKHVMTSIKQGFGDAGTDLYVSVVFIVVLAIVGGYVLRDYRRLKRLDHALPEAKPGLARWIQSVEIPGTMIHFKAIGARISLLFILPIGFATGMLAATIAVGGFIGVPAMIYLLGVPAIMASATELVIAFVMGLGGTIFYGLEGAVDIRLSMLILLGSLFGIQLGAIGTTYVKDYQVKLVMAVIMLTVLFSRFFYIPGYLSALGMIAPLDHESVGTLKTLGDSVLAVALILGAVTVLTSLTRGMAEHRKEEQRLELEASMARLAPIAATLEPSARLARLVVASDGSQYSSGALTTADDLARATGAEVLVLSVAVVNPEYATAVPELRATALANAETAASLGLAALSAVRRNRLIVEADDPYRGIVEAAEEARADLIVIGRRGKRGLARDLIGDATAKVIGHASCPVLVCPRGAHLAEGPILAATDGSRFGDAATWYAAKLAERLGRRLVVVSAVLPSQTEARRREAVATIERVETALRGGPVAVKGVVDTGRPEQVIVDQARHENAALIVIGTHGRTGLDRLLMGSVAERVIGFADRPVLAVR
;
A
#
# COMPACT_ATOMS: atom_id res chain seq x y z
N MET A 1 31.46 -44.14 11.64
CA MET A 1 30.58 -43.44 10.69
C MET A 1 31.39 -43.24 9.42
N ALA A 2 30.90 -43.67 8.25
CA ALA A 2 31.54 -43.31 6.99
C ALA A 2 31.58 -41.78 6.88
N GLU A 3 32.72 -41.20 6.52
CA GLU A 3 32.86 -39.74 6.38
C GLU A 3 31.84 -39.20 5.40
N VAL A 4 31.10 -38.16 5.80
CA VAL A 4 30.17 -37.46 4.92
C VAL A 4 30.99 -36.67 3.90
N GLN A 5 30.91 -37.03 2.62
CA GLN A 5 31.59 -36.30 1.56
C GLN A 5 30.79 -35.04 1.20
N PHE A 6 31.43 -33.89 1.41
CA PHE A 6 30.92 -32.61 0.94
C PHE A 6 31.41 -32.29 -0.47
N ILE A 7 30.68 -31.44 -1.18
CA ILE A 7 31.07 -31.06 -2.54
C ILE A 7 32.34 -30.20 -2.52
N GLU A 8 33.17 -30.36 -3.54
CA GLU A 8 34.28 -29.43 -3.79
C GLU A 8 33.76 -28.14 -4.42
N LEU A 9 34.20 -27.00 -3.87
CA LEU A 9 33.80 -25.68 -4.32
C LEU A 9 34.89 -25.06 -5.18
N ASN A 10 34.66 -25.02 -6.49
CA ASN A 10 35.41 -24.19 -7.42
C ASN A 10 34.57 -22.98 -7.86
N ALA A 11 35.17 -22.05 -8.59
CA ALA A 11 34.49 -20.82 -9.03
C ALA A 11 33.20 -21.09 -9.83
N ALA A 12 33.19 -22.13 -10.67
CA ALA A 12 32.02 -22.50 -11.47
C ALA A 12 30.90 -23.08 -10.59
N THR A 13 31.22 -23.99 -9.68
CA THR A 13 30.25 -24.56 -8.73
C THR A 13 29.67 -23.48 -7.82
N VAL A 14 30.49 -22.54 -7.33
CA VAL A 14 30.03 -21.41 -6.52
C VAL A 14 29.04 -20.54 -7.30
N PHE A 15 29.37 -20.17 -8.54
CA PHE A 15 28.48 -19.40 -9.39
C PHE A 15 27.15 -20.13 -9.65
N LEU A 16 27.22 -21.43 -9.99
CA LEU A 16 26.03 -22.26 -10.22
C LEU A 16 25.14 -22.35 -8.98
N LEU A 17 25.72 -22.50 -7.78
CA LEU A 17 24.96 -22.55 -6.52
C LEU A 17 24.24 -21.23 -6.22
N VAL A 18 24.89 -20.10 -6.46
CA VAL A 18 24.25 -18.78 -6.31
C VAL A 18 23.13 -18.61 -7.35
N LEU A 19 23.35 -19.03 -8.60
CA LEU A 19 22.35 -18.95 -9.66
C LEU A 19 21.15 -19.87 -9.39
N ILE A 20 21.39 -21.12 -9.01
CA ILE A 20 20.35 -22.07 -8.58
C ILE A 20 19.60 -21.52 -7.37
N GLY A 21 20.32 -20.94 -6.40
CA GLY A 21 19.73 -20.24 -5.27
C GLY A 21 18.82 -19.10 -5.71
N PHE A 22 19.26 -18.27 -6.66
CA PHE A 22 18.47 -17.17 -7.21
C PHE A 22 17.20 -17.65 -7.92
N ILE A 23 17.30 -18.64 -8.81
CA ILE A 23 16.13 -19.19 -9.52
C ILE A 23 15.19 -19.89 -8.54
N GLY A 24 15.72 -20.73 -7.64
CA GLY A 24 14.94 -21.39 -6.61
C GLY A 24 14.28 -20.40 -5.65
N GLY A 25 14.94 -19.29 -5.35
CA GLY A 25 14.39 -18.16 -4.60
C GLY A 25 13.26 -17.47 -5.36
N MET A 26 13.43 -17.21 -6.66
CA MET A 26 12.41 -16.61 -7.52
C MET A 26 11.16 -17.49 -7.59
N VAL A 27 11.35 -18.79 -7.84
CA VAL A 27 10.28 -19.79 -7.81
C VAL A 27 9.63 -19.85 -6.42
N SER A 28 10.42 -19.83 -5.35
CA SER A 28 9.92 -19.82 -3.97
C SER A 28 9.10 -18.57 -3.64
N GLY A 29 9.54 -17.38 -4.04
CA GLY A 29 8.81 -16.13 -3.81
C GLY A 29 7.53 -16.06 -4.63
N PHE A 30 7.55 -16.63 -5.83
CA PHE A 30 6.42 -16.67 -6.75
C PHE A 30 5.35 -17.69 -6.34
N ILE A 31 5.75 -18.79 -5.72
CA ILE A 31 4.85 -19.88 -5.33
C ILE A 31 4.47 -19.83 -3.83
N GLY A 32 5.39 -19.38 -2.99
CA GLY A 32 5.23 -19.38 -1.54
C GLY A 32 5.50 -20.73 -0.84
N SER A 33 6.07 -21.74 -1.53
CA SER A 33 6.28 -23.10 -1.00
C SER A 33 7.74 -23.48 -0.68
N GLY A 34 8.69 -22.54 -0.83
CA GLY A 34 10.07 -22.71 -0.36
C GLY A 34 11.09 -23.20 -1.38
N GLY A 35 10.72 -23.40 -2.67
CA GLY A 35 11.65 -23.72 -3.78
C GLY A 35 12.42 -25.04 -3.67
N ALA A 36 12.27 -25.74 -2.55
CA ALA A 36 13.07 -26.89 -2.16
C ALA A 36 12.99 -28.05 -3.15
N PHE A 37 11.84 -28.20 -3.81
CA PHE A 37 11.61 -29.23 -4.80
C PHE A 37 12.48 -29.10 -6.06
N VAL A 38 13.01 -27.92 -6.33
CA VAL A 38 13.98 -27.68 -7.41
C VAL A 38 15.41 -27.67 -6.85
N LEU A 39 15.59 -27.10 -5.66
CA LEU A 39 16.91 -26.95 -5.04
C LEU A 39 17.54 -28.29 -4.63
N THR A 40 16.79 -29.23 -4.04
CA THR A 40 17.35 -30.55 -3.65
C THR A 40 17.86 -31.32 -4.87
N PRO A 41 17.06 -31.52 -5.95
CA PRO A 41 17.55 -32.16 -7.17
C PRO A 41 18.72 -31.43 -7.82
N ALA A 42 18.76 -30.10 -7.76
CA ALA A 42 19.87 -29.30 -8.30
C ALA A 42 21.18 -29.52 -7.54
N MET A 43 21.14 -29.52 -6.22
CA MET A 43 22.32 -29.85 -5.41
C MET A 43 22.80 -31.28 -5.67
N MET A 44 21.88 -32.24 -5.79
CA MET A 44 22.23 -33.63 -6.13
C MET A 44 22.86 -33.75 -7.53
N SER A 45 22.36 -32.97 -8.50
CA SER A 45 22.90 -32.96 -9.88
C SER A 45 24.33 -32.40 -9.93
N LEU A 46 24.65 -31.48 -9.01
CA LEU A 46 26.00 -30.96 -8.78
C LEU A 46 26.89 -31.91 -7.98
N GLY A 47 26.39 -33.09 -7.60
CA GLY A 47 27.15 -34.13 -6.89
C GLY A 47 27.02 -34.12 -5.37
N ALA A 48 26.12 -33.32 -4.78
CA ALA A 48 25.85 -33.42 -3.35
C ALA A 48 25.07 -34.71 -3.04
N PRO A 49 25.50 -35.53 -2.07
CA PRO A 49 24.70 -36.68 -1.64
C PRO A 49 23.30 -36.25 -1.18
N ALA A 50 22.28 -37.06 -1.40
CA ALA A 50 20.89 -36.68 -1.12
C ALA A 50 20.67 -36.25 0.33
N MET A 51 21.25 -36.96 1.30
CA MET A 51 21.16 -36.60 2.72
C MET A 51 21.74 -35.19 2.99
N VAL A 52 22.88 -34.87 2.37
CA VAL A 52 23.54 -33.57 2.49
C VAL A 52 22.75 -32.47 1.78
N ALA A 53 22.24 -32.75 0.58
CA ALA A 53 21.41 -31.84 -0.18
C ALA A 53 20.13 -31.48 0.59
N VAL A 54 19.45 -32.48 1.17
CA VAL A 54 18.23 -32.29 1.97
C VAL A 54 18.52 -31.49 3.23
N ALA A 55 19.55 -31.88 4.01
CA ALA A 55 19.94 -31.18 5.24
C ALA A 55 20.36 -29.72 4.98
N SER A 56 21.15 -29.48 3.94
CA SER A 56 21.58 -28.14 3.54
C SER A 56 20.39 -27.29 3.05
N ASN A 57 19.41 -27.91 2.37
CA ASN A 57 18.18 -27.23 1.95
C ASN A 57 17.36 -26.75 3.15
N ILE A 58 17.21 -27.62 4.16
CA ILE A 58 16.53 -27.30 5.43
C ILE A 58 17.24 -26.14 6.12
N CYS A 59 18.58 -26.16 6.13
CA CYS A 59 19.42 -25.14 6.76
C CYS A 59 19.23 -23.74 6.17
N HIS A 60 19.27 -23.56 4.85
CA HIS A 60 19.06 -22.20 4.30
C HIS A 60 17.59 -21.75 4.36
N LYS A 61 16.63 -22.68 4.53
CA LYS A 61 15.19 -22.35 4.57
C LYS A 61 14.78 -21.65 5.86
N PHE A 62 15.34 -22.03 7.02
CA PHE A 62 14.88 -21.54 8.32
C PHE A 62 14.98 -20.00 8.48
N PRO A 63 16.08 -19.30 8.10
CA PRO A 63 16.19 -17.85 8.30
C PRO A 63 15.19 -17.09 7.44
N LYS A 64 14.96 -17.56 6.21
CA LYS A 64 14.02 -16.97 5.27
C LYS A 64 12.58 -17.13 5.73
N ALA A 65 12.26 -18.31 6.26
CA ALA A 65 10.95 -18.61 6.81
C ALA A 65 10.62 -17.69 8.00
N LEU A 66 11.59 -17.43 8.90
CA LEU A 66 11.45 -16.49 10.00
C LEU A 66 11.14 -15.07 9.51
N VAL A 67 11.97 -14.52 8.62
CA VAL A 67 11.78 -13.17 8.08
C VAL A 67 10.44 -13.02 7.37
N GLY A 68 10.06 -14.03 6.57
CA GLY A 68 8.79 -14.09 5.88
C GLY A 68 7.59 -14.13 6.84
N ALA A 69 7.65 -14.97 7.88
CA ALA A 69 6.62 -15.09 8.90
C ALA A 69 6.43 -13.77 9.65
N VAL A 70 7.53 -13.13 10.10
CA VAL A 70 7.49 -11.83 10.80
C VAL A 70 6.85 -10.75 9.91
N LYS A 71 7.23 -10.69 8.63
CA LYS A 71 6.66 -9.70 7.70
C LYS A 71 5.16 -9.94 7.46
N ARG A 72 4.73 -11.19 7.24
CA ARG A 72 3.31 -11.51 7.01
C ARG A 72 2.44 -11.41 8.25
N HIS A 73 3.02 -11.58 9.44
CA HIS A 73 2.29 -11.42 10.70
C HIS A 73 1.80 -9.98 10.90
N LYS A 74 2.60 -8.98 10.48
CA LYS A 74 2.21 -7.55 10.53
C LYS A 74 0.93 -7.23 9.72
N TYR A 75 0.63 -8.03 8.69
CA TYR A 75 -0.57 -7.89 7.87
C TYR A 75 -1.74 -8.76 8.38
N GLY A 76 -1.62 -9.38 9.55
CA GLY A 76 -2.66 -10.24 10.12
C GLY A 76 -2.87 -11.57 9.37
N GLN A 77 -1.96 -11.95 8.47
CA GLN A 77 -2.09 -13.13 7.61
C GLN A 77 -1.60 -14.44 8.25
N VAL A 78 -0.81 -14.36 9.33
CA VAL A 78 -0.18 -15.53 9.95
C VAL A 78 -0.92 -15.92 11.22
N ASP A 79 -1.33 -17.19 11.33
CA ASP A 79 -1.76 -17.79 12.59
C ASP A 79 -0.58 -18.48 13.27
N VAL A 80 0.11 -17.73 14.13
CA VAL A 80 1.31 -18.21 14.84
C VAL A 80 0.99 -19.41 15.72
N LYS A 81 -0.22 -19.47 16.31
CA LYS A 81 -0.61 -20.56 17.19
C LYS A 81 -0.76 -21.87 16.41
N LEU A 82 -1.47 -21.82 15.28
CA LEU A 82 -1.58 -22.97 14.37
C LEU A 82 -0.20 -23.39 13.85
N GLY A 83 0.61 -22.42 13.43
CA GLY A 83 1.94 -22.67 12.88
C GLY A 83 2.90 -23.31 13.88
N VAL A 84 2.93 -22.85 15.14
CA VAL A 84 3.78 -23.44 16.19
C VAL A 84 3.30 -24.83 16.57
N ILE A 85 1.99 -25.04 16.78
CA ILE A 85 1.45 -26.36 17.14
C ILE A 85 1.75 -27.38 16.04
N LEU A 86 1.43 -27.04 14.78
CA LEU A 86 1.69 -27.94 13.65
C LEU A 86 3.20 -28.13 13.43
N GLY A 87 4.01 -27.08 13.64
CA GLY A 87 5.47 -27.14 13.59
C GLY A 87 6.08 -28.09 14.63
N MET A 88 5.62 -28.06 15.88
CA MET A 88 6.08 -28.97 16.93
C MET A 88 5.73 -30.43 16.63
N VAL A 89 4.55 -30.68 16.05
CA VAL A 89 4.15 -32.01 15.60
C VAL A 89 4.99 -32.43 14.39
N ALA A 90 5.24 -31.51 13.45
CA ALA A 90 6.11 -31.75 12.31
C ALA A 90 7.54 -32.07 12.72
N GLU A 91 8.02 -31.55 13.85
CA GLU A 91 9.32 -31.90 14.42
C GLU A 91 9.42 -33.41 14.73
N ALA A 92 8.37 -33.99 15.32
CA ALA A 92 8.32 -35.43 15.58
C ALA A 92 8.34 -36.25 14.27
N GLY A 93 7.59 -35.81 13.26
CA GLY A 93 7.65 -36.39 11.92
C GLY A 93 9.03 -36.24 11.29
N MET A 94 9.70 -35.13 11.53
CA MET A 94 11.02 -34.86 10.98
C MET A 94 12.09 -35.75 11.60
N LEU A 95 12.04 -36.00 12.92
CA LEU A 95 12.89 -36.99 13.58
C LEU A 95 12.68 -38.40 13.02
N ALA A 96 11.43 -38.79 12.76
CA ALA A 96 11.13 -40.09 12.14
C ALA A 96 11.69 -40.18 10.70
N GLY A 97 11.46 -39.14 9.87
CA GLY A 97 11.98 -39.10 8.50
C GLY A 97 13.52 -39.05 8.45
N LYS A 98 14.15 -38.37 9.41
CA LYS A 98 15.59 -38.38 9.61
C LYS A 98 16.10 -39.78 9.93
N HIS A 99 15.44 -40.48 10.85
CA HIS A 99 15.78 -41.86 11.19
C HIS A 99 15.68 -42.80 9.98
N VAL A 100 14.69 -42.61 9.11
CA VAL A 100 14.60 -43.34 7.84
C VAL A 100 15.81 -43.05 6.95
N MET A 101 16.16 -41.77 6.77
CA MET A 101 17.32 -41.38 5.95
C MET A 101 18.64 -41.93 6.48
N THR A 102 18.88 -41.84 7.79
CA THR A 102 20.12 -42.34 8.40
C THR A 102 20.21 -43.86 8.35
N SER A 103 19.10 -44.57 8.55
CA SER A 103 19.05 -46.03 8.44
C SER A 103 19.35 -46.48 7.01
N ILE A 104 18.81 -45.80 6.00
CA ILE A 104 19.12 -46.08 4.59
C ILE A 104 20.58 -45.77 4.30
N LYS A 105 21.12 -44.65 4.77
CA LYS A 105 22.53 -44.29 4.61
C LYS A 105 23.46 -45.33 5.22
N GLN A 106 23.13 -45.86 6.40
CA GLN A 106 23.91 -46.89 7.08
C GLN A 106 23.83 -48.25 6.37
N GLY A 107 22.68 -48.63 5.83
CA GLY A 107 22.49 -49.92 5.16
C GLY A 107 22.93 -49.95 3.69
N PHE A 108 22.72 -48.85 2.95
CA PHE A 108 22.83 -48.80 1.49
C PHE A 108 23.72 -47.66 0.97
N GLY A 109 24.38 -46.90 1.85
CA GLY A 109 25.27 -45.81 1.47
C GLY A 109 24.56 -44.64 0.77
N ASP A 110 25.33 -43.82 0.07
CA ASP A 110 24.81 -42.63 -0.64
C ASP A 110 23.81 -43.01 -1.74
N ALA A 111 24.14 -44.03 -2.55
CA ALA A 111 23.26 -44.52 -3.60
C ALA A 111 21.88 -44.93 -3.08
N GLY A 112 21.81 -45.51 -1.87
CA GLY A 112 20.55 -45.84 -1.21
C GLY A 112 19.71 -44.60 -0.90
N THR A 113 20.32 -43.59 -0.27
CA THR A 113 19.63 -42.34 0.03
C THR A 113 19.25 -41.56 -1.23
N ASP A 114 20.11 -41.55 -2.25
CA ASP A 114 19.87 -40.90 -3.53
C ASP A 114 18.68 -41.52 -4.27
N LEU A 115 18.60 -42.85 -4.28
CA LEU A 115 17.46 -43.58 -4.82
C LEU A 115 16.18 -43.25 -4.06
N TYR A 116 16.21 -43.34 -2.72
CA TYR A 116 15.04 -43.09 -1.88
C TYR A 116 14.49 -41.68 -2.11
N VAL A 117 15.35 -40.66 -2.05
CA VAL A 117 14.96 -39.26 -2.28
C VAL A 117 14.39 -39.08 -3.67
N SER A 118 15.01 -39.66 -4.70
CA SER A 118 14.55 -39.55 -6.09
C SER A 118 13.18 -40.20 -6.31
N VAL A 119 12.95 -41.39 -5.74
CA VAL A 119 11.66 -42.09 -5.83
C VAL A 119 10.57 -41.30 -5.11
N VAL A 120 10.82 -40.85 -3.88
CA VAL A 120 9.85 -40.04 -3.13
C VAL A 120 9.55 -38.73 -3.87
N PHE A 121 10.56 -38.08 -4.45
CA PHE A 121 10.38 -36.90 -5.28
C PHE A 121 9.44 -37.16 -6.47
N ILE A 122 9.64 -38.25 -7.21
CA ILE A 122 8.80 -38.58 -8.37
C ILE A 122 7.35 -38.78 -7.93
N VAL A 123 7.12 -39.56 -6.87
CA VAL A 123 5.76 -39.83 -6.37
C VAL A 123 5.08 -38.54 -5.90
N VAL A 124 5.75 -37.74 -5.07
CA VAL A 124 5.19 -36.50 -4.52
C VAL A 124 4.94 -35.46 -5.62
N LEU A 125 5.90 -35.26 -6.54
CA LEU A 125 5.75 -34.30 -7.63
C LEU A 125 4.70 -34.73 -8.66
N ALA A 126 4.53 -36.03 -8.91
CA ALA A 126 3.47 -36.52 -9.78
C ALA A 126 2.10 -36.20 -9.19
N ILE A 127 1.90 -36.51 -7.90
CA ILE A 127 0.63 -36.29 -7.21
C ILE A 127 0.33 -34.79 -7.09
N VAL A 128 1.24 -34.01 -6.51
CA VAL A 128 1.00 -32.59 -6.24
C VAL A 128 1.02 -31.79 -7.54
N GLY A 129 1.98 -32.03 -8.44
CA GLY A 129 2.05 -31.36 -9.75
C GLY A 129 0.84 -31.66 -10.62
N GLY A 130 0.36 -32.91 -10.63
CA GLY A 130 -0.87 -33.30 -11.33
C GLY A 130 -2.11 -32.63 -10.76
N TYR A 131 -2.22 -32.54 -9.42
CA TYR A 131 -3.31 -31.84 -8.75
C TYR A 131 -3.31 -30.34 -9.08
N VAL A 132 -2.16 -29.68 -9.00
CA VAL A 132 -2.00 -28.26 -9.33
C VAL A 132 -2.33 -28.00 -10.81
N LEU A 133 -1.93 -28.89 -11.72
CA LEU A 133 -2.28 -28.80 -13.13
C LEU A 133 -3.79 -28.92 -13.36
N ARG A 134 -4.46 -29.81 -12.63
CA ARG A 134 -5.93 -29.95 -12.66
C ARG A 134 -6.61 -28.67 -12.15
N ASP A 135 -6.11 -28.10 -11.06
CA ASP A 135 -6.65 -26.86 -10.48
C ASP A 135 -6.48 -25.66 -11.43
N TYR A 136 -5.32 -25.53 -12.08
CA TYR A 136 -5.11 -24.57 -13.17
C TYR A 136 -6.17 -24.70 -14.27
N ARG A 137 -6.39 -25.92 -14.79
CA ARG A 137 -7.36 -26.16 -15.87
C ARG A 137 -8.78 -25.81 -15.44
N ARG A 138 -9.12 -26.03 -14.16
CA ARG A 138 -10.42 -25.68 -13.58
C ARG A 138 -10.59 -24.17 -13.47
N LEU A 139 -9.62 -23.46 -12.90
CA LEU A 139 -9.67 -22.00 -12.72
C LEU A 139 -9.69 -21.24 -14.03
N LYS A 140 -8.92 -21.70 -15.03
CA LYS A 140 -8.94 -21.10 -16.37
C LYS A 140 -10.32 -21.20 -17.06
N ARG A 141 -11.13 -22.20 -16.71
CA ARG A 141 -12.49 -22.37 -17.27
C ARG A 141 -13.55 -21.53 -16.56
N LEU A 142 -13.30 -21.12 -15.32
CA LEU A 142 -14.28 -20.49 -14.44
C LEU A 142 -14.21 -18.96 -14.44
N ASP A 143 -13.66 -18.32 -15.47
CA ASP A 143 -13.38 -16.88 -15.61
C ASP A 143 -14.19 -15.96 -14.64
N HIS A 144 -13.64 -15.73 -13.45
CA HIS A 144 -14.19 -14.93 -12.33
C HIS A 144 -15.46 -15.42 -11.59
N ALA A 145 -15.68 -16.72 -11.44
CA ALA A 145 -16.72 -17.22 -10.52
C ALA A 145 -16.30 -17.11 -9.03
N LEU A 146 -17.28 -16.74 -8.20
CA LEU A 146 -17.30 -16.42 -6.76
C LEU A 146 -16.36 -17.26 -5.83
N PRO A 147 -16.02 -16.73 -4.64
CA PRO A 147 -15.13 -17.39 -3.68
C PRO A 147 -15.57 -18.83 -3.37
N GLU A 148 -14.64 -19.78 -3.44
CA GLU A 148 -14.93 -21.18 -3.15
C GLU A 148 -15.57 -21.35 -1.76
N ALA A 149 -16.72 -22.03 -1.72
CA ALA A 149 -17.27 -22.57 -0.49
C ALA A 149 -16.26 -23.56 0.13
N LYS A 150 -16.17 -23.58 1.47
CA LYS A 150 -15.27 -24.49 2.20
C LYS A 150 -15.38 -25.93 1.69
N PRO A 151 -14.26 -26.62 1.42
CA PRO A 151 -14.26 -28.03 0.98
C PRO A 151 -15.12 -28.90 1.90
N GLY A 152 -15.83 -29.89 1.33
CA GLY A 152 -16.74 -30.75 2.08
C GLY A 152 -16.04 -31.49 3.24
N LEU A 153 -14.79 -31.91 3.02
CA LEU A 153 -13.97 -32.58 4.03
C LEU A 153 -13.60 -31.65 5.19
N ALA A 154 -13.29 -30.38 4.90
CA ALA A 154 -13.02 -29.38 5.92
C ALA A 154 -14.26 -29.08 6.78
N ARG A 155 -15.46 -29.07 6.19
CA ARG A 155 -16.72 -28.93 6.94
C ARG A 155 -16.94 -30.12 7.87
N TRP A 156 -16.66 -31.34 7.41
CA TRP A 156 -16.76 -32.53 8.24
C TRP A 156 -15.76 -32.49 9.41
N ILE A 157 -14.48 -32.22 9.16
CA ILE A 157 -13.46 -32.10 10.22
C ILE A 157 -13.83 -31.02 11.24
N GLN A 158 -14.34 -29.87 10.79
CA GLN A 158 -14.79 -28.78 11.65
C GLN A 158 -16.07 -29.11 12.44
N SER A 159 -16.85 -30.11 12.02
CA SER A 159 -18.08 -30.55 12.72
C SER A 159 -17.83 -31.58 13.82
N VAL A 160 -16.67 -32.24 13.82
CA VAL A 160 -16.34 -33.28 14.80
C VAL A 160 -15.78 -32.64 16.06
N GLU A 161 -16.52 -32.77 17.17
CA GLU A 161 -16.10 -32.30 18.49
C GLU A 161 -15.59 -33.46 19.35
N ILE A 162 -14.29 -33.44 19.69
CA ILE A 162 -13.65 -34.45 20.54
C ILE A 162 -13.27 -33.79 21.89
N PRO A 163 -13.92 -34.17 23.00
CA PRO A 163 -13.65 -33.60 24.32
C PRO A 163 -12.16 -33.60 24.68
N GLY A 164 -11.69 -32.51 25.29
CA GLY A 164 -10.30 -32.38 25.76
C GLY A 164 -9.24 -32.07 24.69
N THR A 165 -9.59 -32.06 23.40
CA THR A 165 -8.62 -31.83 22.30
C THR A 165 -8.89 -30.60 21.46
N MET A 166 -9.95 -29.84 21.76
CA MET A 166 -10.43 -28.73 20.93
C MET A 166 -9.62 -27.45 21.14
N ILE A 167 -9.06 -26.89 20.06
CA ILE A 167 -8.30 -25.63 20.08
C ILE A 167 -8.90 -24.67 19.05
N HIS A 168 -9.09 -23.41 19.46
CA HIS A 168 -9.46 -22.35 18.54
C HIS A 168 -8.24 -21.81 17.78
N PHE A 169 -8.39 -21.69 16.45
CA PHE A 169 -7.40 -21.14 15.55
C PHE A 169 -7.99 -19.95 14.77
N LYS A 170 -7.25 -18.84 14.77
CA LYS A 170 -7.64 -17.59 14.11
C LYS A 170 -7.78 -17.77 12.60
N ALA A 171 -6.87 -18.53 11.98
CA ALA A 171 -6.87 -18.75 10.54
C ALA A 171 -8.07 -19.59 10.06
N ILE A 172 -8.61 -20.45 10.91
CA ILE A 172 -9.74 -21.33 10.59
C ILE A 172 -11.07 -20.63 10.92
N GLY A 173 -11.08 -19.78 11.96
CA GLY A 173 -12.28 -19.16 12.50
C GLY A 173 -13.18 -20.13 13.27
N ALA A 174 -12.67 -21.30 13.67
CA ALA A 174 -13.41 -22.33 14.39
C ALA A 174 -12.50 -23.08 15.38
N ARG A 175 -13.12 -23.92 16.24
CA ARG A 175 -12.41 -24.89 17.08
C ARG A 175 -12.20 -26.17 16.28
N ILE A 176 -10.98 -26.69 16.23
CA ILE A 176 -10.65 -27.99 15.62
C ILE A 176 -9.93 -28.85 16.66
N SER A 177 -10.20 -30.16 16.65
CA SER A 177 -9.47 -31.12 17.47
C SER A 177 -8.01 -31.23 17.04
N LEU A 178 -7.09 -31.17 18.00
CA LEU A 178 -5.66 -31.37 17.80
C LEU A 178 -5.35 -32.70 17.09
N LEU A 179 -6.20 -33.72 17.26
CA LEU A 179 -6.02 -35.04 16.65
C LEU A 179 -6.03 -35.02 15.12
N PHE A 180 -6.73 -34.05 14.49
CA PHE A 180 -6.68 -33.88 13.04
C PHE A 180 -5.41 -33.16 12.56
N ILE A 181 -4.76 -32.40 13.45
CA ILE A 181 -3.51 -31.68 13.16
C ILE A 181 -2.31 -32.63 13.26
N LEU A 182 -2.35 -33.60 14.20
CA LEU A 182 -1.27 -34.57 14.43
C LEU A 182 -0.78 -35.28 13.15
N PRO A 183 -1.63 -35.98 12.37
CA PRO A 183 -1.18 -36.70 11.19
C PRO A 183 -0.69 -35.76 10.08
N ILE A 184 -1.29 -34.57 9.95
CA ILE A 184 -0.89 -33.56 8.95
C ILE A 184 0.51 -33.04 9.29
N GLY A 185 0.73 -32.64 10.55
CA GLY A 185 2.03 -32.18 11.03
C GLY A 185 3.08 -33.26 10.87
N PHE A 186 2.82 -34.48 11.33
CA PHE A 186 3.76 -35.59 11.25
C PHE A 186 4.16 -35.91 9.80
N ALA A 187 3.20 -36.00 8.88
CA ALA A 187 3.48 -36.24 7.46
C ALA A 187 4.28 -35.09 6.81
N THR A 188 3.94 -33.84 7.16
CA THR A 188 4.66 -32.64 6.72
C THR A 188 6.12 -32.69 7.18
N GLY A 189 6.34 -33.06 8.44
CA GLY A 189 7.64 -33.29 9.05
C GLY A 189 8.49 -34.34 8.36
N MET A 190 7.90 -35.53 8.18
CA MET A 190 8.57 -36.69 7.59
C MET A 190 9.03 -36.41 6.16
N LEU A 191 8.20 -35.74 5.35
CA LEU A 191 8.57 -35.35 3.99
C LEU A 191 9.59 -34.22 3.96
N ALA A 192 9.53 -33.28 4.90
CA ALA A 192 10.57 -32.27 5.00
C ALA A 192 11.93 -32.88 5.34
N ALA A 193 11.97 -33.86 6.25
CA ALA A 193 13.22 -34.52 6.62
C ALA A 193 13.84 -35.31 5.47
N THR A 194 13.02 -35.85 4.58
CA THR A 194 13.45 -36.82 3.56
C THR A 194 13.72 -36.16 2.22
N ILE A 195 12.94 -35.15 1.82
CA ILE A 195 13.09 -34.50 0.51
C ILE A 195 13.26 -32.96 0.61
N ALA A 196 13.16 -32.38 1.81
CA ALA A 196 13.11 -30.93 2.09
C ALA A 196 11.81 -30.21 1.66
N VAL A 197 10.74 -30.96 1.38
CA VAL A 197 9.51 -30.46 0.73
C VAL A 197 8.27 -30.60 1.63
N GLY A 198 8.33 -30.13 2.88
CA GLY A 198 7.21 -30.22 3.82
C GLY A 198 5.98 -29.39 3.41
N GLY A 199 6.16 -28.09 3.14
CA GLY A 199 5.05 -27.16 2.88
C GLY A 199 4.22 -27.43 1.62
N PHE A 200 4.71 -28.27 0.71
CA PHE A 200 3.90 -28.73 -0.43
C PHE A 200 2.76 -29.65 -0.02
N ILE A 201 2.87 -30.31 1.13
CA ILE A 201 1.77 -31.07 1.72
C ILE A 201 1.09 -30.24 2.80
N GLY A 202 1.88 -29.54 3.64
CA GLY A 202 1.36 -28.70 4.72
C GLY A 202 0.35 -27.66 4.25
N VAL A 203 0.66 -26.90 3.18
CA VAL A 203 -0.23 -25.85 2.66
C VAL A 203 -1.53 -26.43 2.08
N PRO A 204 -1.51 -27.40 1.13
CA PRO A 204 -2.75 -28.02 0.66
C PRO A 204 -3.55 -28.71 1.77
N ALA A 205 -2.89 -29.37 2.73
CA ALA A 205 -3.58 -30.00 3.85
C ALA A 205 -4.33 -28.97 4.72
N MET A 206 -3.69 -27.83 5.04
CA MET A 206 -4.35 -26.74 5.74
C MET A 206 -5.56 -26.18 4.95
N ILE A 207 -5.45 -26.06 3.63
CA ILE A 207 -6.53 -25.54 2.79
C ILE A 207 -7.68 -26.55 2.69
N TYR A 208 -7.39 -27.79 2.30
CA TYR A 208 -8.42 -28.77 1.93
C TYR A 208 -8.96 -29.59 3.11
N LEU A 209 -8.13 -29.86 4.12
CA LEU A 209 -8.53 -30.63 5.30
C LEU A 209 -8.99 -29.70 6.42
N LEU A 210 -8.25 -28.62 6.68
CA LEU A 210 -8.57 -27.73 7.81
C LEU A 210 -9.43 -26.53 7.41
N GLY A 211 -9.60 -26.26 6.11
CA GLY A 211 -10.41 -25.14 5.62
C GLY A 211 -9.78 -23.77 5.87
N VAL A 212 -8.46 -23.70 5.95
CA VAL A 212 -7.70 -22.46 6.10
C VAL A 212 -7.70 -21.69 4.77
N PRO A 213 -7.99 -20.37 4.75
CA PRO A 213 -7.86 -19.56 3.55
C PRO A 213 -6.45 -19.65 2.96
N ALA A 214 -6.33 -19.76 1.63
CA ALA A 214 -5.05 -20.01 0.95
C ALA A 214 -3.94 -19.02 1.33
N ILE A 215 -4.28 -17.73 1.46
CA ILE A 215 -3.35 -16.66 1.88
C ILE A 215 -2.82 -16.94 3.29
N MET A 216 -3.70 -17.33 4.22
CA MET A 216 -3.32 -17.63 5.60
C MET A 216 -2.57 -18.95 5.71
N ALA A 217 -2.92 -19.97 4.92
CA ALA A 217 -2.22 -21.25 4.89
C ALA A 217 -0.77 -21.08 4.42
N SER A 218 -0.55 -20.37 3.31
CA SER A 218 0.79 -20.04 2.81
C SER A 218 1.61 -19.22 3.81
N ALA A 219 0.98 -18.27 4.51
CA ALA A 219 1.66 -17.46 5.51
C ALA A 219 2.00 -18.25 6.80
N THR A 220 1.09 -19.11 7.25
CA THR A 220 1.25 -19.96 8.44
C THR A 220 2.28 -21.05 8.23
N GLU A 221 2.42 -21.56 7.00
CA GLU A 221 3.50 -22.47 6.60
C GLU A 221 4.90 -21.90 6.86
N LEU A 222 5.08 -20.58 6.80
CA LEU A 222 6.38 -19.97 7.11
C LEU A 222 6.78 -20.17 8.59
N VAL A 223 5.82 -20.26 9.50
CA VAL A 223 6.07 -20.58 10.91
C VAL A 223 6.46 -22.06 11.05
N ILE A 224 5.73 -22.95 10.38
CA ILE A 224 6.01 -24.40 10.37
C ILE A 224 7.40 -24.66 9.81
N ALA A 225 7.73 -24.04 8.67
CA ALA A 225 9.03 -24.13 8.02
C ALA A 225 10.17 -23.53 8.86
N PHE A 226 9.90 -22.52 9.69
CA PHE A 226 10.89 -21.99 10.63
C PHE A 226 11.19 -22.99 11.74
N VAL A 227 10.15 -23.51 12.42
CA VAL A 227 10.30 -24.47 13.53
C VAL A 227 11.08 -25.71 13.08
N MET A 228 10.59 -26.34 12.02
CA MET A 228 11.17 -27.56 11.47
C MET A 228 12.50 -27.31 10.73
N GLY A 229 12.69 -26.11 10.18
CA GLY A 229 13.95 -25.68 9.61
C GLY A 229 15.05 -25.57 10.67
N LEU A 230 14.74 -24.91 11.79
CA LEU A 230 15.65 -24.77 12.92
C LEU A 230 16.00 -26.13 13.52
N GLY A 231 14.98 -26.92 13.86
CA GLY A 231 15.18 -28.23 14.44
C GLY A 231 15.91 -29.19 13.49
N GLY A 232 15.56 -29.19 12.20
CA GLY A 232 16.20 -30.06 11.22
C GLY A 232 17.65 -29.68 10.95
N THR A 233 17.97 -28.38 11.00
CA THR A 233 19.36 -27.90 10.94
C THR A 233 20.16 -28.43 12.11
N ILE A 234 19.61 -28.39 13.32
CA ILE A 234 20.28 -28.91 14.52
C ILE A 234 20.44 -30.43 14.41
N PHE A 235 19.35 -31.16 14.15
CA PHE A 235 19.37 -32.62 14.21
C PHE A 235 20.17 -33.28 13.09
N TYR A 236 20.14 -32.75 11.86
CA TYR A 236 21.05 -33.22 10.81
C TYR A 236 22.47 -32.65 10.96
N GLY A 237 22.61 -31.45 11.53
CA GLY A 237 23.91 -30.85 11.82
C GLY A 237 24.71 -31.67 12.83
N LEU A 238 24.04 -32.22 13.85
CA LEU A 238 24.64 -33.14 14.83
C LEU A 238 25.15 -34.45 14.21
N GLU A 239 24.65 -34.82 13.02
CA GLU A 239 25.13 -35.98 12.25
C GLU A 239 26.17 -35.61 11.19
N GLY A 240 26.57 -34.34 11.12
CA GLY A 240 27.51 -33.85 10.12
C GLY A 240 26.95 -33.79 8.70
N ALA A 241 25.62 -33.84 8.53
CA ALA A 241 25.00 -33.86 7.20
C ALA A 241 24.78 -32.45 6.60
N VAL A 242 24.89 -31.37 7.39
CA VAL A 242 24.64 -30.01 6.91
C VAL A 242 25.92 -29.40 6.33
N ASP A 243 25.94 -29.12 5.02
CA ASP A 243 26.98 -28.28 4.41
C ASP A 243 26.58 -26.80 4.53
N ILE A 244 27.19 -26.11 5.49
CA ILE A 244 26.96 -24.67 5.71
C ILE A 244 27.39 -23.84 4.51
N ARG A 245 28.44 -24.25 3.78
CA ARG A 245 28.96 -23.50 2.62
C ARG A 245 27.92 -23.50 1.50
N LEU A 246 27.38 -24.68 1.20
CA LEU A 246 26.28 -24.87 0.25
C LEU A 246 25.05 -24.06 0.66
N SER A 247 24.68 -24.15 1.92
CA SER A 247 23.51 -23.45 2.49
C SER A 247 23.64 -21.94 2.36
N MET A 248 24.81 -21.36 2.66
CA MET A 248 25.05 -19.92 2.59
C MET A 248 25.07 -19.39 1.14
N LEU A 249 25.65 -20.13 0.20
CA LEU A 249 25.66 -19.74 -1.21
C LEU A 249 24.26 -19.75 -1.83
N ILE A 250 23.46 -20.78 -1.52
CA ILE A 250 22.06 -20.86 -1.94
C ILE A 250 21.24 -19.77 -1.26
N LEU A 251 21.46 -19.52 0.04
CA LEU A 251 20.81 -18.45 0.78
C LEU A 251 21.05 -17.10 0.09
N LEU A 252 22.31 -16.79 -0.23
CA LEU A 252 22.71 -15.55 -0.90
C LEU A 252 21.90 -15.30 -2.17
N GLY A 253 21.89 -16.24 -3.11
CA GLY A 253 21.11 -16.11 -4.35
C GLY A 253 19.61 -16.03 -4.07
N SER A 254 19.12 -16.89 -3.18
CA SER A 254 17.68 -17.02 -2.94
C SER A 254 17.03 -15.81 -2.27
N LEU A 255 17.77 -15.02 -1.48
CA LEU A 255 17.25 -13.79 -0.89
C LEU A 255 16.87 -12.75 -1.94
N PHE A 256 17.67 -12.62 -3.00
CA PHE A 256 17.34 -11.75 -4.15
C PHE A 256 16.20 -12.34 -4.98
N GLY A 257 16.28 -13.66 -5.26
CA GLY A 257 15.25 -14.36 -6.01
C GLY A 257 13.86 -14.21 -5.38
N ILE A 258 13.74 -14.40 -4.06
CA ILE A 258 12.44 -14.33 -3.35
C ILE A 258 11.76 -12.98 -3.52
N GLN A 259 12.52 -11.88 -3.53
CA GLN A 259 11.95 -10.55 -3.72
C GLN A 259 11.31 -10.40 -5.11
N LEU A 260 12.03 -10.82 -6.16
CA LEU A 260 11.51 -10.82 -7.52
C LEU A 260 10.28 -11.72 -7.68
N GLY A 261 10.35 -12.93 -7.11
CA GLY A 261 9.21 -13.86 -7.11
C GLY A 261 7.98 -13.30 -6.40
N ALA A 262 8.17 -12.66 -5.23
CA ALA A 262 7.08 -12.07 -4.46
C ALA A 262 6.41 -10.90 -5.20
N ILE A 263 7.19 -10.05 -5.88
CA ILE A 263 6.65 -8.99 -6.75
C ILE A 263 5.88 -9.61 -7.93
N GLY A 264 6.35 -10.73 -8.48
CA GLY A 264 5.63 -11.47 -9.52
C GLY A 264 4.18 -11.78 -9.15
N THR A 265 3.91 -12.20 -7.92
CA THR A 265 2.55 -12.59 -7.50
C THR A 265 1.57 -11.42 -7.36
N THR A 266 2.05 -10.17 -7.25
CA THR A 266 1.16 -9.00 -7.14
C THR A 266 0.58 -8.57 -8.49
N TYR A 267 1.23 -8.93 -9.59
CA TYR A 267 0.83 -8.50 -10.95
C TYR A 267 0.30 -9.65 -11.81
N VAL A 268 0.32 -10.89 -11.32
CA VAL A 268 0.03 -12.10 -12.11
C VAL A 268 -1.22 -12.80 -11.59
N LYS A 269 -2.06 -13.32 -12.49
CA LYS A 269 -3.31 -14.00 -12.12
C LYS A 269 -3.03 -15.35 -11.44
N ASP A 270 -3.86 -15.73 -10.46
CA ASP A 270 -3.67 -16.97 -9.66
C ASP A 270 -3.50 -18.24 -10.51
N TYR A 271 -4.28 -18.38 -11.58
CA TYR A 271 -4.16 -19.54 -12.47
C TYR A 271 -2.81 -19.60 -13.20
N GLN A 272 -2.19 -18.45 -13.53
CA GLN A 272 -0.89 -18.41 -14.20
C GLN A 272 0.21 -18.88 -13.25
N VAL A 273 0.12 -18.50 -11.98
CA VAL A 273 1.01 -19.01 -10.92
C VAL A 273 0.93 -20.54 -10.86
N LYS A 274 -0.27 -21.10 -10.83
CA LYS A 274 -0.51 -22.55 -10.80
C LYS A 274 0.02 -23.28 -12.04
N LEU A 275 -0.06 -22.67 -13.22
CA LEU A 275 0.54 -23.24 -14.44
C LEU A 275 2.06 -23.34 -14.31
N VAL A 276 2.72 -22.25 -13.89
CA VAL A 276 4.18 -22.21 -13.71
C VAL A 276 4.62 -23.29 -12.73
N MET A 277 3.92 -23.41 -11.60
CA MET A 277 4.17 -24.46 -10.61
C MET A 277 4.13 -25.85 -11.22
N ALA A 278 3.00 -26.20 -11.83
CA ALA A 278 2.79 -27.53 -12.37
C ALA A 278 3.84 -27.90 -13.41
N VAL A 279 4.18 -26.96 -14.30
CA VAL A 279 5.20 -27.16 -15.33
C VAL A 279 6.56 -27.44 -14.71
N ILE A 280 7.03 -26.62 -13.77
CA ILE A 280 8.34 -26.83 -13.13
C ILE A 280 8.35 -28.17 -12.38
N MET A 281 7.31 -28.45 -11.58
CA MET A 281 7.23 -29.68 -10.78
C MET A 281 7.25 -30.94 -11.64
N LEU A 282 6.43 -30.99 -12.70
CA LEU A 282 6.36 -32.14 -13.59
C LEU A 282 7.63 -32.29 -14.42
N THR A 283 8.32 -31.20 -14.76
CA THR A 283 9.61 -31.27 -15.46
C THR A 283 10.73 -31.77 -14.54
N VAL A 284 10.81 -31.28 -13.31
CA VAL A 284 11.82 -31.74 -12.32
C VAL A 284 11.64 -33.22 -11.97
N LEU A 285 10.41 -33.72 -11.97
CA LEU A 285 10.14 -35.16 -11.82
C LEU A 285 10.90 -35.98 -12.87
N PHE A 286 10.84 -35.59 -14.15
CA PHE A 286 11.54 -36.30 -15.22
C PHE A 286 13.05 -36.26 -15.05
N SER A 287 13.61 -35.17 -14.50
CA SER A 287 15.03 -35.13 -14.14
C SER A 287 15.37 -36.28 -13.18
N ARG A 288 14.63 -36.46 -12.08
CA ARG A 288 14.89 -37.54 -11.12
C ARG A 288 14.62 -38.93 -11.69
N PHE A 289 13.66 -39.07 -12.60
CA PHE A 289 13.38 -40.34 -13.27
C PHE A 289 14.61 -40.91 -13.99
N PHE A 290 15.36 -40.08 -14.72
CA PHE A 290 16.54 -40.54 -15.44
C PHE A 290 17.69 -41.00 -14.53
N TYR A 291 17.73 -40.54 -13.28
CA TYR A 291 18.78 -40.94 -12.33
C TYR A 291 18.53 -42.33 -11.69
N ILE A 292 17.27 -42.81 -11.65
CA ILE A 292 16.91 -44.06 -10.95
C ILE A 292 17.69 -45.28 -11.45
N PRO A 293 17.82 -45.55 -12.77
CA PRO A 293 18.54 -46.73 -13.23
C PRO A 293 20.00 -46.75 -12.78
N GLY A 294 20.67 -45.59 -12.75
CA GLY A 294 22.04 -45.46 -12.25
C GLY A 294 22.16 -45.85 -10.78
N TYR A 295 21.22 -45.40 -9.94
CA TYR A 295 21.20 -45.78 -8.51
C TYR A 295 20.87 -47.26 -8.30
N LEU A 296 19.91 -47.82 -9.05
CA LEU A 296 19.58 -49.24 -8.99
C LEU A 296 20.77 -50.12 -9.39
N SER A 297 21.51 -49.71 -10.43
CA SER A 297 22.74 -50.38 -10.86
C SER A 297 23.83 -50.31 -9.79
N ALA A 298 24.03 -49.14 -9.17
CA ALA A 298 25.02 -48.96 -8.10
C ALA A 298 24.71 -49.81 -6.85
N LEU A 299 23.44 -50.09 -6.60
CA LEU A 299 22.98 -50.95 -5.49
C LEU A 299 22.90 -52.44 -5.86
N GLY A 300 23.22 -52.82 -7.10
CA GLY A 300 23.15 -54.21 -7.58
C GLY A 300 21.74 -54.77 -7.72
N MET A 301 20.71 -53.91 -7.81
CA MET A 301 19.31 -54.32 -7.97
C MET A 301 18.92 -54.61 -9.43
N ILE A 302 19.71 -54.12 -10.38
CA ILE A 302 19.58 -54.42 -11.81
C ILE A 302 20.94 -54.83 -12.37
N ALA A 303 20.97 -55.33 -13.61
CA ALA A 303 22.23 -55.62 -14.30
C ALA A 303 23.14 -54.38 -14.33
N PRO A 304 24.46 -54.53 -14.11
CA PRO A 304 25.38 -53.40 -14.12
C PRO A 304 25.30 -52.64 -15.44
N LEU A 305 24.97 -51.37 -15.36
CA LEU A 305 25.03 -50.46 -16.49
C LEU A 305 26.48 -50.05 -16.74
N ASP A 306 26.86 -49.98 -18.01
CA ASP A 306 28.16 -49.45 -18.40
C ASP A 306 28.27 -47.94 -18.09
N HIS A 307 29.50 -47.45 -17.98
CA HIS A 307 29.77 -46.06 -17.61
C HIS A 307 29.17 -45.03 -18.61
N GLU A 308 29.06 -45.39 -19.88
CA GLU A 308 28.51 -44.50 -20.92
C GLU A 308 26.99 -44.36 -20.78
N SER A 309 26.29 -45.48 -20.54
CA SER A 309 24.84 -45.49 -20.25
C SER A 309 24.50 -44.66 -19.01
N VAL A 310 25.26 -44.83 -17.92
CA VAL A 310 25.06 -44.04 -16.68
C VAL A 310 25.34 -42.55 -16.94
N GLY A 311 26.42 -42.22 -17.67
CA GLY A 311 26.75 -40.84 -18.04
C GLY A 311 25.68 -40.17 -18.90
N THR A 312 25.10 -40.92 -19.84
CA THR A 312 24.02 -40.44 -20.71
C THR A 312 22.75 -40.14 -19.90
N LEU A 313 22.34 -41.06 -19.03
CA LEU A 313 21.20 -40.87 -18.14
C LEU A 313 21.38 -39.67 -17.20
N LYS A 314 22.58 -39.51 -16.63
CA LYS A 314 22.93 -38.34 -15.81
C LYS A 314 22.78 -37.05 -16.61
N THR A 315 23.34 -37.00 -17.81
CA THR A 315 23.30 -35.81 -18.69
C THR A 315 21.87 -35.46 -19.09
N LEU A 316 21.02 -36.46 -19.38
CA LEU A 316 19.59 -36.25 -19.60
C LEU A 316 18.90 -35.66 -18.37
N GLY A 317 19.15 -36.23 -17.19
CA GLY A 317 18.62 -35.73 -15.93
C GLY A 317 19.02 -34.28 -15.65
N ASP A 318 20.29 -33.92 -15.87
CA ASP A 318 20.83 -32.57 -15.68
C ASP A 318 20.25 -31.57 -16.69
N SER A 319 20.14 -31.98 -17.95
CA SER A 319 19.56 -31.16 -19.02
C SER A 319 18.09 -30.84 -18.75
N VAL A 320 17.30 -31.84 -18.35
CA VAL A 320 15.89 -31.66 -18.00
C VAL A 320 15.72 -30.71 -16.81
N LEU A 321 16.60 -30.82 -15.80
CA LEU A 321 16.57 -29.90 -14.66
C LEU A 321 16.94 -28.48 -15.06
N ALA A 322 17.97 -28.30 -15.89
CA ALA A 322 18.37 -26.99 -16.40
C ALA A 322 17.21 -26.33 -17.19
N VAL A 323 16.53 -27.11 -18.04
CA VAL A 323 15.31 -26.66 -18.75
C VAL A 323 14.22 -26.25 -17.76
N ALA A 324 13.96 -27.04 -16.71
CA ALA A 324 12.96 -26.70 -15.70
C ALA A 324 13.27 -25.37 -14.99
N LEU A 325 14.54 -25.14 -14.63
CA LEU A 325 15.02 -23.92 -13.98
C LEU A 325 14.88 -22.69 -14.91
N ILE A 326 15.34 -22.81 -16.16
CA ILE A 326 15.24 -21.73 -17.16
C ILE A 326 13.78 -21.42 -17.45
N LEU A 327 12.96 -22.44 -17.70
CA LEU A 327 11.53 -22.28 -17.96
C LEU A 327 10.83 -21.61 -16.79
N GLY A 328 11.16 -21.99 -15.55
CA GLY A 328 10.65 -21.35 -14.36
C GLY A 328 11.01 -19.86 -14.29
N ALA A 329 12.28 -19.53 -14.45
CA ALA A 329 12.75 -18.14 -14.41
C ALA A 329 12.13 -17.27 -15.52
N VAL A 330 12.14 -17.75 -16.77
CA VAL A 330 11.57 -17.03 -17.92
C VAL A 330 10.07 -16.83 -17.76
N THR A 331 9.34 -17.85 -17.30
CA THR A 331 7.88 -17.72 -17.12
C THR A 331 7.52 -16.73 -16.02
N VAL A 332 8.26 -16.72 -14.90
CA VAL A 332 8.07 -15.72 -13.84
C VAL A 332 8.36 -14.30 -14.35
N LEU A 333 9.48 -14.08 -15.04
CA LEU A 333 9.84 -12.75 -15.56
C LEU A 333 8.88 -12.24 -16.64
N THR A 334 8.46 -13.11 -17.57
CA THR A 334 7.51 -12.74 -18.63
C THR A 334 6.11 -12.47 -18.09
N SER A 335 5.64 -13.25 -17.12
CA SER A 335 4.36 -12.99 -16.46
C SER A 335 4.37 -11.67 -15.69
N LEU A 336 5.45 -11.37 -14.97
CA LEU A 336 5.61 -10.10 -14.24
C LEU A 336 5.62 -8.89 -15.19
N THR A 337 6.41 -8.93 -16.26
CA THR A 337 6.49 -7.81 -17.22
C THR A 337 5.17 -7.53 -17.92
N ARG A 338 4.43 -8.58 -18.30
CA ARG A 338 3.07 -8.45 -18.87
C ARG A 338 2.07 -7.90 -17.85
N GLY A 339 2.05 -8.45 -16.64
CA GLY A 339 1.16 -8.00 -15.56
C GLY A 339 1.35 -6.52 -15.21
N MET A 340 2.60 -6.06 -15.11
CA MET A 340 2.91 -4.64 -14.86
C MET A 340 2.51 -3.72 -16.03
N ALA A 341 2.48 -4.23 -17.27
CA ALA A 341 2.04 -3.46 -18.42
C ALA A 341 0.50 -3.37 -18.48
N GLU A 342 -0.20 -4.45 -18.14
CA GLU A 342 -1.67 -4.46 -18.04
C GLU A 342 -2.16 -3.52 -16.93
N HIS A 343 -1.56 -3.60 -15.73
CA HIS A 343 -1.92 -2.74 -14.61
C HIS A 343 -1.75 -1.25 -14.95
N ARG A 344 -0.65 -0.88 -15.62
CA ARG A 344 -0.41 0.51 -16.06
C ARG A 344 -1.44 0.99 -17.08
N LYS A 345 -1.90 0.14 -18.01
CA LYS A 345 -2.95 0.49 -18.97
C LYS A 345 -4.30 0.68 -18.28
N GLU A 346 -4.59 -0.14 -17.28
CA GLU A 346 -5.85 -0.05 -16.52
C GLU A 346 -5.91 1.21 -15.67
N GLU A 347 -4.82 1.57 -14.98
CA GLU A 347 -4.69 2.86 -14.29
C GLU A 347 -4.91 4.04 -15.25
N GLN A 348 -4.27 4.03 -16.43
CA GLN A 348 -4.46 5.08 -17.43
C GLN A 348 -5.90 5.17 -17.94
N ARG A 349 -6.60 4.05 -18.12
CA ARG A 349 -8.01 4.03 -18.55
C ARG A 349 -8.92 4.60 -17.48
N LEU A 350 -8.75 4.19 -16.23
CA LEU A 350 -9.50 4.69 -15.08
C LEU A 350 -9.27 6.20 -14.87
N GLU A 351 -8.04 6.67 -15.04
CA GLU A 351 -7.73 8.09 -15.01
C GLU A 351 -8.41 8.87 -16.14
N LEU A 352 -8.48 8.30 -17.35
CA LEU A 352 -9.15 8.90 -18.50
C LEU A 352 -10.68 8.96 -18.29
N GLU A 353 -11.30 7.86 -17.87
CA GLU A 353 -12.74 7.78 -17.56
C GLU A 353 -13.12 8.79 -16.47
N ALA A 354 -12.35 8.86 -15.38
CA ALA A 354 -12.56 9.83 -14.32
C ALA A 354 -12.40 11.29 -14.80
N SER A 355 -11.53 11.54 -15.79
CA SER A 355 -11.33 12.89 -16.34
C SER A 355 -12.47 13.29 -17.28
N MET A 356 -13.01 12.36 -18.06
CA MET A 356 -14.21 12.61 -18.88
C MET A 356 -15.46 12.88 -18.04
N ALA A 357 -15.64 12.15 -16.93
CA ALA A 357 -16.76 12.39 -16.01
C ALA A 357 -16.72 13.78 -15.35
N ARG A 358 -15.52 14.37 -15.18
CA ARG A 358 -15.32 15.72 -14.62
C ARG A 358 -15.60 16.86 -15.61
N LEU A 359 -15.70 16.56 -16.91
CA LEU A 359 -16.03 17.53 -17.96
C LEU A 359 -17.54 17.73 -18.16
N ALA A 360 -18.38 17.22 -17.26
CA ALA A 360 -19.81 17.50 -17.24
C ALA A 360 -20.06 19.04 -17.24
N PRO A 361 -21.16 19.52 -17.86
CA PRO A 361 -21.49 20.94 -17.89
C PRO A 361 -21.50 21.48 -16.46
N ILE A 362 -20.96 22.70 -16.25
CA ILE A 362 -21.02 23.30 -14.92
C ILE A 362 -22.49 23.43 -14.57
N ALA A 363 -22.95 22.63 -13.62
CA ALA A 363 -24.35 22.63 -13.27
C ALA A 363 -24.68 24.00 -12.65
N ALA A 364 -25.66 24.70 -13.21
CA ALA A 364 -26.21 25.95 -12.68
C ALA A 364 -26.86 25.79 -11.28
N THR A 365 -26.78 24.61 -10.68
CA THR A 365 -27.39 24.22 -9.41
C THR A 365 -26.57 24.55 -8.17
N LEU A 366 -25.43 25.23 -8.30
CA LEU A 366 -24.74 25.85 -7.17
C LEU A 366 -24.93 27.36 -7.25
N GLU A 367 -25.89 27.89 -6.48
CA GLU A 367 -26.07 29.34 -6.31
C GLU A 367 -25.41 29.85 -5.01
N PRO A 368 -24.08 29.97 -4.90
CA PRO A 368 -23.56 30.97 -3.99
C PRO A 368 -23.80 32.32 -4.66
N SER A 369 -24.86 33.02 -4.25
CA SER A 369 -25.26 34.34 -4.79
C SER A 369 -24.20 35.46 -4.65
N ALA A 370 -23.00 35.11 -4.14
CA ALA A 370 -21.92 35.99 -3.72
C ALA A 370 -22.46 37.24 -3.03
N ARG A 371 -23.49 37.06 -2.20
CA ARG A 371 -24.09 38.15 -1.43
C ARG A 371 -23.01 38.72 -0.52
N LEU A 372 -22.95 40.05 -0.45
CA LEU A 372 -22.03 40.79 0.42
C LEU A 372 -22.83 41.89 1.11
N ALA A 373 -23.84 41.48 1.89
CA ALA A 373 -24.66 42.42 2.67
C ALA A 373 -24.11 42.58 4.09
N ARG A 374 -23.50 41.52 4.66
CA ARG A 374 -22.92 41.52 6.00
C ARG A 374 -21.60 40.74 6.05
N LEU A 375 -20.55 41.40 6.52
CA LEU A 375 -19.21 40.85 6.71
C LEU A 375 -18.92 40.74 8.21
N VAL A 376 -18.38 39.62 8.65
CA VAL A 376 -17.83 39.48 10.01
C VAL A 376 -16.32 39.50 9.93
N VAL A 377 -15.69 40.45 10.61
CA VAL A 377 -14.23 40.61 10.60
C VAL A 377 -13.68 40.25 11.97
N ALA A 378 -12.93 39.15 12.04
CA ALA A 378 -12.30 38.74 13.29
C ALA A 378 -11.05 39.58 13.57
N SER A 379 -11.04 40.25 14.71
CA SER A 379 -9.94 41.10 15.19
C SER A 379 -9.52 40.68 16.59
N ASP A 380 -8.23 40.40 16.76
CA ASP A 380 -7.57 40.19 18.05
C ASP A 380 -6.77 41.42 18.51
N GLY A 381 -6.94 42.57 17.81
CA GLY A 381 -6.18 43.80 18.06
C GLY A 381 -4.69 43.72 17.66
N SER A 382 -4.25 42.59 17.09
CA SER A 382 -2.86 42.41 16.68
C SER A 382 -2.58 43.01 15.30
N GLN A 383 -1.29 43.18 14.98
CA GLN A 383 -0.86 43.55 13.63
C GLN A 383 -1.31 42.56 12.54
N TYR A 384 -1.68 41.32 12.89
CA TYR A 384 -2.09 40.29 11.92
C TYR A 384 -3.56 40.42 11.48
N SER A 385 -4.42 41.06 12.29
CA SER A 385 -5.81 41.36 11.94
C SER A 385 -5.96 42.67 11.15
N SER A 386 -4.91 43.50 11.07
CA SER A 386 -4.92 44.77 10.31
C SER A 386 -5.34 44.62 8.84
N GLY A 387 -4.76 43.67 8.11
CA GLY A 387 -5.09 43.44 6.70
C GLY A 387 -6.52 42.96 6.49
N ALA A 388 -7.08 42.23 7.47
CA ALA A 388 -8.48 41.81 7.46
C ALA A 388 -9.43 43.00 7.62
N LEU A 389 -9.13 43.90 8.56
CA LEU A 389 -9.89 45.14 8.75
C LEU A 389 -9.85 46.04 7.51
N THR A 390 -8.67 46.28 6.95
CA THR A 390 -8.52 47.11 5.74
C THR A 390 -9.26 46.52 4.55
N THR A 391 -9.07 45.23 4.27
CA THR A 391 -9.72 44.56 3.13
C THR A 391 -11.24 44.50 3.30
N ALA A 392 -11.74 44.28 4.52
CA ALA A 392 -13.18 44.31 4.80
C ALA A 392 -13.77 45.71 4.63
N ASP A 393 -13.04 46.75 5.04
CA ASP A 393 -13.45 48.13 4.83
C ASP A 393 -13.54 48.47 3.34
N ASP A 394 -12.53 48.07 2.56
CA ASP A 394 -12.50 48.26 1.10
C ASP A 394 -13.70 47.57 0.43
N LEU A 395 -13.99 46.32 0.80
CA LEU A 395 -15.14 45.58 0.30
C LEU A 395 -16.47 46.24 0.72
N ALA A 396 -16.58 46.68 1.96
CA ALA A 396 -17.79 47.31 2.48
C ALA A 396 -18.06 48.66 1.80
N ARG A 397 -17.03 49.48 1.54
CA ARG A 397 -17.17 50.73 0.77
C ARG A 397 -17.55 50.46 -0.68
N ALA A 398 -17.04 49.40 -1.30
CA ALA A 398 -17.36 49.04 -2.67
C ALA A 398 -18.78 48.46 -2.83
N THR A 399 -19.31 47.78 -1.81
CA THR A 399 -20.57 47.01 -1.90
C THR A 399 -21.70 47.54 -1.03
N GLY A 400 -21.41 48.48 -0.13
CA GLY A 400 -22.33 48.96 0.90
C GLY A 400 -22.58 47.97 2.04
N ALA A 401 -21.77 46.90 2.16
CA ALA A 401 -21.94 45.87 3.18
C ALA A 401 -21.85 46.43 4.61
N GLU A 402 -22.59 45.81 5.54
CA GLU A 402 -22.42 46.02 6.97
C GLU A 402 -21.20 45.25 7.46
N VAL A 403 -20.35 45.88 8.28
CA VAL A 403 -19.17 45.24 8.87
C VAL A 403 -19.37 45.05 10.37
N LEU A 404 -19.32 43.81 10.82
CA LEU A 404 -19.31 43.45 12.24
C LEU A 404 -17.87 43.12 12.65
N VAL A 405 -17.26 43.99 13.45
CA VAL A 405 -15.93 43.74 14.03
C VAL A 405 -16.09 42.83 15.23
N LEU A 406 -15.71 41.57 15.05
CA LEU A 406 -15.81 40.52 16.04
C LEU A 406 -14.50 40.39 16.81
N SER A 407 -14.57 40.40 18.14
CA SER A 407 -13.47 39.93 19.00
C SER A 407 -13.97 38.83 19.92
N VAL A 408 -13.17 37.78 20.07
CA VAL A 408 -13.49 36.63 20.94
C VAL A 408 -12.72 36.77 22.25
N ALA A 409 -13.45 36.85 23.36
CA ALA A 409 -12.89 36.68 24.69
C ALA A 409 -12.72 35.17 24.94
N VAL A 410 -11.47 34.70 24.86
CA VAL A 410 -11.15 33.29 25.07
C VAL A 410 -11.17 33.00 26.56
N VAL A 411 -12.17 32.24 27.00
CA VAL A 411 -12.43 31.95 28.40
C VAL A 411 -12.62 30.45 28.54
N ASN A 412 -11.74 29.80 29.31
CA ASN A 412 -11.95 28.41 29.68
C ASN A 412 -12.96 28.36 30.85
N PRO A 413 -14.12 27.69 30.70
CA PRO A 413 -15.18 27.66 31.71
C PRO A 413 -14.71 27.19 33.09
N GLU A 414 -13.81 26.20 33.15
CA GLU A 414 -13.32 25.60 34.40
C GLU A 414 -12.42 26.58 35.18
N TYR A 415 -11.56 27.31 34.48
CA TYR A 415 -10.67 28.31 35.10
C TYR A 415 -11.40 29.61 35.43
N ALA A 416 -12.37 30.01 34.62
CA ALA A 416 -13.14 31.24 34.82
C ALA A 416 -14.01 31.21 36.08
N THR A 417 -14.49 30.02 36.47
CA THR A 417 -15.18 29.83 37.76
C THR A 417 -14.25 29.90 38.96
N ALA A 418 -12.98 29.54 38.79
CA ALA A 418 -11.98 29.55 39.86
C ALA A 418 -11.31 30.92 40.04
N VAL A 419 -11.18 31.72 38.97
CA VAL A 419 -10.50 33.03 38.98
C VAL A 419 -11.28 34.04 38.12
N PRO A 420 -12.27 34.77 38.69
CA PRO A 420 -13.11 35.71 37.95
C PRO A 420 -12.34 36.83 37.21
N GLU A 421 -11.16 37.21 37.71
CA GLU A 421 -10.31 38.25 37.13
C GLU A 421 -9.79 37.86 35.73
N LEU A 422 -9.57 36.57 35.47
CA LEU A 422 -9.13 36.09 34.14
C LEU A 422 -10.21 36.33 33.08
N ARG A 423 -11.48 36.08 33.43
CA ARG A 423 -12.62 36.35 32.54
C ARG A 423 -12.79 37.84 32.28
N ALA A 424 -12.73 38.66 33.33
CA ALA A 424 -12.82 40.12 33.20
C ALA A 424 -11.69 40.68 32.31
N THR A 425 -10.47 40.16 32.45
CA THR A 425 -9.32 40.57 31.62
C THR A 425 -9.50 40.13 30.16
N ALA A 426 -9.98 38.91 29.90
CA ALA A 426 -10.25 38.42 28.55
C ALA A 426 -11.33 39.27 27.84
N LEU A 427 -12.40 39.62 28.56
CA LEU A 427 -13.46 40.51 28.06
C LEU A 427 -12.93 41.92 27.78
N ALA A 428 -12.18 42.53 28.70
CA ALA A 428 -11.60 43.86 28.51
C ALA A 428 -10.64 43.92 27.30
N ASN A 429 -9.83 42.86 27.11
CA ASN A 429 -8.96 42.74 25.94
C ASN A 429 -9.77 42.62 24.64
N ALA A 430 -10.84 41.82 24.65
CA ALA A 430 -11.70 41.66 23.48
C ALA A 430 -12.47 42.95 23.15
N GLU A 431 -12.97 43.67 24.17
CA GLU A 431 -13.59 44.98 24.04
C GLU A 431 -12.63 46.00 23.41
N THR A 432 -11.39 46.01 23.88
CA THR A 432 -10.34 46.89 23.35
C THR A 432 -10.04 46.55 21.89
N ALA A 433 -9.84 45.28 21.57
CA ALA A 433 -9.57 44.81 20.20
C ALA A 433 -10.72 45.13 19.23
N ALA A 434 -11.98 44.91 19.64
CA ALA A 434 -13.15 45.24 18.83
C ALA A 434 -13.31 46.76 18.64
N SER A 435 -13.03 47.55 19.67
CA SER A 435 -13.13 49.02 19.60
C SER A 435 -12.05 49.64 18.71
N LEU A 436 -10.81 49.14 18.82
CA LEU A 436 -9.71 49.52 17.92
C LEU A 436 -10.02 49.13 16.47
N GLY A 437 -10.52 47.92 16.25
CA GLY A 437 -10.91 47.46 14.92
C GLY A 437 -12.04 48.29 14.33
N LEU A 438 -13.07 48.62 15.14
CA LEU A 438 -14.18 49.47 14.71
C LEU A 438 -13.71 50.86 14.32
N ALA A 439 -12.81 51.46 15.12
CA ALA A 439 -12.22 52.77 14.85
C ALA A 439 -11.37 52.81 13.56
N ALA A 440 -10.77 51.67 13.17
CA ALA A 440 -9.97 51.56 11.96
C ALA A 440 -10.81 51.50 10.66
N LEU A 441 -12.12 51.25 10.76
CA LEU A 441 -13.01 51.21 9.59
C LEU A 441 -13.44 52.63 9.16
N SER A 442 -13.73 52.80 7.88
CA SER A 442 -14.39 54.00 7.33
C SER A 442 -15.80 53.70 6.81
N ALA A 443 -16.21 52.43 6.78
CA ALA A 443 -17.54 51.99 6.38
C ALA A 443 -18.65 52.64 7.23
N VAL A 444 -19.73 53.04 6.55
CA VAL A 444 -20.87 53.73 7.17
C VAL A 444 -21.66 52.79 8.09
N ARG A 445 -21.86 51.54 7.67
CA ARG A 445 -22.56 50.52 8.45
C ARG A 445 -21.54 49.61 9.13
N ARG A 446 -21.17 49.96 10.36
CA ARG A 446 -20.21 49.20 11.16
C ARG A 446 -20.70 49.05 12.59
N ASN A 447 -20.51 47.87 13.16
CA ASN A 447 -20.80 47.61 14.57
C ASN A 447 -19.73 46.69 15.17
N ARG A 448 -19.64 46.64 16.49
CA ARG A 448 -18.78 45.70 17.21
C ARG A 448 -19.59 44.53 17.77
N LEU A 449 -18.99 43.35 17.78
CA LEU A 449 -19.53 42.15 18.37
C LEU A 449 -18.46 41.51 19.27
N ILE A 450 -18.82 41.16 20.49
CA ILE A 450 -17.92 40.54 21.45
C ILE A 450 -18.59 39.27 21.91
N VAL A 451 -17.87 38.15 21.82
CA VAL A 451 -18.38 36.84 22.21
C VAL A 451 -17.38 36.15 23.13
N GLU A 452 -17.89 35.35 24.05
CA GLU A 452 -17.09 34.48 24.91
C GLU A 452 -17.06 33.07 24.30
N ALA A 453 -15.87 32.46 24.20
CA ALA A 453 -15.73 31.08 23.74
C ALA A 453 -14.51 30.41 24.35
N ASP A 454 -14.50 29.08 24.39
CA ASP A 454 -13.35 28.28 24.85
C ASP A 454 -12.21 28.22 23.82
N ASP A 455 -12.52 28.41 22.54
CA ASP A 455 -11.57 28.49 21.43
C ASP A 455 -11.96 29.65 20.47
N PRO A 456 -11.01 30.49 20.02
CA PRO A 456 -11.24 31.51 19.00
C PRO A 456 -12.04 31.07 17.77
N TYR A 457 -11.77 29.87 17.21
CA TYR A 457 -12.45 29.49 15.96
C TYR A 457 -13.95 29.27 16.18
N ARG A 458 -14.34 28.73 17.34
CA ARG A 458 -15.76 28.48 17.68
C ARG A 458 -16.50 29.79 17.81
N GLY A 459 -15.96 30.72 18.60
CA GLY A 459 -16.53 32.06 18.74
C GLY A 459 -16.67 32.78 17.40
N ILE A 460 -15.71 32.63 16.49
CA ILE A 460 -15.80 33.22 15.14
C ILE A 460 -16.90 32.59 14.29
N VAL A 461 -16.97 31.26 14.23
CA VAL A 461 -17.94 30.53 13.40
C VAL A 461 -19.36 30.72 13.92
N GLU A 462 -19.58 30.53 15.22
CA GLU A 462 -20.89 30.65 15.85
C GLU A 462 -21.44 32.07 15.74
N ALA A 463 -20.61 33.09 16.00
CA ALA A 463 -21.01 34.49 15.85
C ALA A 463 -21.33 34.84 14.39
N ALA A 464 -20.59 34.29 13.42
CA ALA A 464 -20.87 34.49 12.01
C ALA A 464 -22.19 33.83 11.59
N GLU A 465 -22.51 32.66 12.12
CA GLU A 465 -23.77 31.96 11.87
C GLU A 465 -24.97 32.69 12.48
N GLU A 466 -24.85 33.12 13.73
CA GLU A 466 -25.88 33.89 14.43
C GLU A 466 -26.14 35.23 13.73
N ALA A 467 -25.06 35.91 13.31
CA ALA A 467 -25.16 37.14 12.53
C ALA A 467 -25.63 36.92 11.09
N ARG A 468 -25.74 35.67 10.60
CA ARG A 468 -25.99 35.32 9.20
C ARG A 468 -25.03 36.05 8.26
N ALA A 469 -23.74 36.01 8.59
CA ALA A 469 -22.70 36.63 7.79
C ALA A 469 -22.63 35.99 6.40
N ASP A 470 -22.49 36.82 5.38
CA ASP A 470 -22.25 36.33 4.02
C ASP A 470 -20.76 36.00 3.78
N LEU A 471 -19.87 36.57 4.61
CA LEU A 471 -18.42 36.41 4.52
C LEU A 471 -17.77 36.59 5.90
N ILE A 472 -16.87 35.67 6.25
CA ILE A 472 -15.92 35.87 7.36
C ILE A 472 -14.62 36.43 6.78
N VAL A 473 -14.09 37.50 7.36
CA VAL A 473 -12.77 38.07 7.04
C VAL A 473 -11.84 37.88 8.23
N ILE A 474 -10.71 37.24 8.01
CA ILE A 474 -9.77 36.90 9.08
C ILE A 474 -8.33 37.14 8.64
N GLY A 475 -7.48 37.60 9.58
CA GLY A 475 -6.05 37.65 9.36
C GLY A 475 -5.40 36.26 9.35
N ARG A 476 -4.22 36.12 8.76
CA ARG A 476 -3.36 34.94 9.00
C ARG A 476 -2.14 35.31 9.83
N ARG A 477 -1.78 34.46 10.79
CA ARG A 477 -0.50 34.60 11.52
C ARG A 477 0.61 34.02 10.65
N GLY A 478 1.65 34.82 10.40
CA GLY A 478 2.83 34.39 9.62
C GLY A 478 3.76 33.46 10.41
N LYS A 479 4.78 32.90 9.73
CA LYS A 479 5.75 31.95 10.31
C LYS A 479 6.39 32.47 11.61
N ARG A 480 6.29 31.70 12.70
CA ARG A 480 7.12 31.87 13.92
C ARG A 480 7.67 30.51 14.37
N GLY A 481 8.97 30.47 14.68
CA GLY A 481 9.64 29.32 15.31
C GLY A 481 10.05 28.18 14.35
N LEU A 482 10.45 27.05 14.95
CA LEU A 482 10.86 25.82 14.25
C LEU A 482 9.67 25.06 13.63
N ALA A 483 8.43 25.38 14.03
CA ALA A 483 7.21 24.80 13.49
C ALA A 483 6.72 25.59 12.25
N ARG A 484 6.54 24.89 11.13
CA ARG A 484 6.25 25.44 9.80
C ARG A 484 4.74 25.62 9.54
N ASP A 485 4.00 26.23 10.45
CA ASP A 485 2.56 26.46 10.22
C ASP A 485 2.37 27.71 9.34
N LEU A 486 1.80 27.52 8.14
CA LEU A 486 1.73 28.55 7.10
C LEU A 486 0.57 29.55 7.27
N ILE A 487 -0.48 29.16 8.01
CA ILE A 487 -1.77 29.90 8.09
C ILE A 487 -2.22 30.15 9.53
N GLY A 488 -1.86 29.26 10.47
CA GLY A 488 -2.28 29.28 11.86
C GLY A 488 -3.51 28.41 12.14
N ASP A 489 -3.54 27.81 13.34
CA ASP A 489 -4.56 26.82 13.75
C ASP A 489 -5.99 27.37 13.72
N ALA A 490 -6.23 28.56 14.32
CA ALA A 490 -7.56 29.17 14.33
C ALA A 490 -8.11 29.45 12.92
N THR A 491 -7.29 30.01 12.02
CA THR A 491 -7.69 30.30 10.64
C THR A 491 -8.03 29.02 9.86
N ALA A 492 -7.22 27.97 10.01
CA ALA A 492 -7.50 26.67 9.38
C ALA A 492 -8.83 26.06 9.88
N LYS A 493 -9.07 26.11 11.20
CA LYS A 493 -10.32 25.63 11.80
C LYS A 493 -11.54 26.44 11.36
N VAL A 494 -11.43 27.78 11.25
CA VAL A 494 -12.50 28.63 10.72
C VAL A 494 -12.85 28.24 9.28
N ILE A 495 -11.86 28.07 8.39
CA ILE A 495 -12.11 27.63 7.00
C ILE A 495 -12.82 26.26 6.97
N GLY A 496 -12.42 25.34 7.86
CA GLY A 496 -12.99 24.00 7.94
C GLY A 496 -14.43 23.94 8.49
N HIS A 497 -14.86 24.90 9.30
CA HIS A 497 -16.15 24.87 10.01
C HIS A 497 -17.13 25.96 9.60
N ALA A 498 -16.67 27.06 8.98
CA ALA A 498 -17.54 28.12 8.52
C ALA A 498 -18.56 27.62 7.48
N SER A 499 -19.80 28.07 7.63
CA SER A 499 -20.90 27.83 6.70
C SER A 499 -20.95 28.84 5.54
N CYS A 500 -20.21 29.96 5.65
CA CYS A 500 -19.99 30.93 4.59
C CYS A 500 -18.51 30.94 4.13
N PRO A 501 -18.20 31.55 2.97
CA PRO A 501 -16.81 31.72 2.51
C PRO A 501 -15.93 32.46 3.54
N VAL A 502 -14.63 32.21 3.47
CA VAL A 502 -13.65 32.82 4.39
C VAL A 502 -12.58 33.56 3.59
N LEU A 503 -12.50 34.87 3.78
CA LEU A 503 -11.48 35.74 3.20
C LEU A 503 -10.29 35.86 4.16
N VAL A 504 -9.20 35.21 3.82
CA VAL A 504 -7.96 35.23 4.61
C VAL A 504 -7.04 36.33 4.10
N CYS A 505 -6.68 37.25 4.98
CA CYS A 505 -5.90 38.44 4.63
C CYS A 505 -4.48 38.37 5.19
N PRO A 506 -3.42 38.49 4.36
CA PRO A 506 -2.07 38.69 4.86
C PRO A 506 -1.94 40.05 5.58
N ARG A 507 -0.87 40.21 6.37
CA ARG A 507 -0.59 41.47 7.05
C ARG A 507 -0.40 42.60 6.04
N GLY A 508 -1.09 43.73 6.26
CA GLY A 508 -1.02 44.90 5.37
C GLY A 508 -1.74 44.72 4.03
N ALA A 509 -2.55 43.67 3.88
CA ALA A 509 -3.37 43.49 2.70
C ALA A 509 -4.43 44.59 2.56
N HIS A 510 -4.72 44.94 1.32
CA HIS A 510 -5.81 45.82 0.88
C HIS A 510 -6.38 45.25 -0.42
N LEU A 511 -7.55 45.72 -0.82
CA LEU A 511 -8.15 45.31 -2.08
C LEU A 511 -7.55 46.13 -3.24
N ALA A 512 -6.64 45.55 -4.01
CA ALA A 512 -6.02 46.23 -5.15
C ALA A 512 -7.02 46.49 -6.30
N GLU A 513 -6.65 47.34 -7.27
CA GLU A 513 -7.53 47.69 -8.41
C GLU A 513 -7.60 46.63 -9.53
N GLY A 514 -6.80 45.57 -9.45
CA GLY A 514 -6.72 44.57 -10.51
C GLY A 514 -7.93 43.62 -10.59
N PRO A 515 -7.79 42.53 -11.37
CA PRO A 515 -8.84 41.54 -11.55
C PRO A 515 -9.10 40.72 -10.29
N ILE A 516 -10.23 40.01 -10.26
CA ILE A 516 -10.40 38.85 -9.39
C ILE A 516 -9.72 37.66 -10.07
N LEU A 517 -8.87 36.92 -9.35
CA LEU A 517 -8.25 35.71 -9.87
C LEU A 517 -8.92 34.48 -9.27
N ALA A 518 -9.40 33.54 -10.08
CA ALA A 518 -9.91 32.25 -9.65
C ALA A 518 -8.95 31.12 -10.02
N ALA A 519 -8.68 30.22 -9.09
CA ALA A 519 -7.91 29.00 -9.35
C ALA A 519 -8.86 27.80 -9.51
N THR A 520 -8.70 27.04 -10.59
CA THR A 520 -9.52 25.85 -10.85
C THR A 520 -8.69 24.67 -11.36
N ASP A 521 -8.99 23.50 -10.80
CA ASP A 521 -8.52 22.20 -11.27
C ASP A 521 -9.65 21.41 -11.97
N GLY A 522 -10.78 22.06 -12.29
CA GLY A 522 -11.96 21.43 -12.88
C GLY A 522 -12.74 20.51 -11.92
N SER A 523 -12.41 20.53 -10.62
CA SER A 523 -13.23 19.87 -9.60
C SER A 523 -14.48 20.70 -9.26
N ARG A 524 -15.46 20.09 -8.59
CA ARG A 524 -16.65 20.80 -8.09
C ARG A 524 -16.32 22.04 -7.24
N PHE A 525 -15.23 21.97 -6.47
CA PHE A 525 -14.78 23.05 -5.60
C PHE A 525 -14.08 24.16 -6.38
N GLY A 526 -13.28 23.79 -7.40
CA GLY A 526 -12.72 24.75 -8.36
C GLY A 526 -13.81 25.47 -9.17
N ASP A 527 -14.86 24.74 -9.55
CA ASP A 527 -16.01 25.30 -10.26
C ASP A 527 -16.82 26.25 -9.37
N ALA A 528 -17.11 25.86 -8.11
CA ALA A 528 -17.77 26.72 -7.14
C ALA A 528 -16.96 28.01 -6.88
N ALA A 529 -15.64 27.89 -6.72
CA ALA A 529 -14.75 29.04 -6.57
C ALA A 529 -14.76 29.96 -7.79
N THR A 530 -14.76 29.39 -9.00
CA THR A 530 -14.80 30.14 -10.27
C THR A 530 -16.12 30.91 -10.42
N TRP A 531 -17.26 30.28 -10.11
CA TRP A 531 -18.56 30.94 -10.14
C TRP A 531 -18.69 32.05 -9.09
N TYR A 532 -18.23 31.79 -7.86
CA TYR A 532 -18.19 32.82 -6.83
C TYR A 532 -17.34 34.01 -7.29
N ALA A 533 -16.16 33.74 -7.86
CA ALA A 533 -15.27 34.76 -8.37
C ALA A 533 -15.89 35.59 -9.50
N ALA A 534 -16.64 34.95 -10.41
CA ALA A 534 -17.36 35.65 -11.47
C ALA A 534 -18.42 36.61 -10.90
N LYS A 535 -19.22 36.15 -9.94
CA LYS A 535 -20.24 37.00 -9.29
C LYS A 535 -19.64 38.12 -8.45
N LEU A 536 -18.50 37.86 -7.81
CA LEU A 536 -17.75 38.88 -7.07
C LEU A 536 -17.15 39.93 -8.02
N ALA A 537 -16.58 39.48 -9.14
CA ALA A 537 -16.04 40.37 -10.18
C ALA A 537 -17.14 41.26 -10.77
N GLU A 538 -18.32 40.71 -11.05
CA GLU A 538 -19.50 41.45 -11.50
C GLU A 538 -19.88 42.56 -10.51
N ARG A 539 -20.02 42.23 -9.22
CA ARG A 539 -20.39 43.20 -8.17
C ARG A 539 -19.37 44.30 -7.96
N LEU A 540 -18.09 43.99 -8.14
CA LEU A 540 -16.99 44.95 -7.97
C LEU A 540 -16.63 45.69 -9.26
N GLY A 541 -17.30 45.39 -10.39
CA GLY A 541 -16.97 45.97 -11.70
C GLY A 541 -15.55 45.61 -12.17
N ARG A 542 -15.07 44.41 -11.85
CA ARG A 542 -13.72 43.93 -12.18
C ARG A 542 -13.79 42.83 -13.23
N ARG A 543 -12.69 42.64 -13.97
CA ARG A 543 -12.51 41.47 -14.85
C ARG A 543 -12.13 40.22 -14.03
N LEU A 544 -12.38 39.04 -14.59
CA LEU A 544 -12.02 37.75 -14.00
C LEU A 544 -10.84 37.13 -14.76
N VAL A 545 -9.84 36.66 -14.02
CA VAL A 545 -8.76 35.81 -14.55
C VAL A 545 -8.93 34.41 -13.96
N VAL A 546 -8.97 33.38 -14.80
CA VAL A 546 -9.14 31.99 -14.35
C VAL A 546 -7.87 31.21 -14.69
N VAL A 547 -7.28 30.58 -13.67
CA VAL A 547 -5.97 29.93 -13.77
C VAL A 547 -6.12 28.44 -13.48
N SER A 548 -5.53 27.63 -14.36
CA SER A 548 -5.32 26.20 -14.13
C SER A 548 -3.84 25.85 -14.26
N ALA A 549 -3.32 25.06 -13.32
CA ALA A 549 -1.91 24.72 -13.24
C ALA A 549 -1.68 23.24 -13.61
N VAL A 550 -0.62 22.98 -14.39
CA VAL A 550 -0.21 21.63 -14.80
C VAL A 550 1.22 21.36 -14.33
N LEU A 551 1.47 20.23 -13.69
CA LEU A 551 2.83 19.88 -13.26
C LEU A 551 3.67 19.41 -14.46
N PRO A 552 4.99 19.68 -14.50
CA PRO A 552 5.87 19.19 -15.57
C PRO A 552 5.89 17.66 -15.73
N SER A 553 5.63 16.92 -14.65
CA SER A 553 5.59 15.46 -14.63
C SER A 553 4.25 14.87 -15.08
N GLN A 554 3.24 15.70 -15.33
CA GLN A 554 1.91 15.23 -15.73
C GLN A 554 1.84 14.92 -17.23
N THR A 555 0.96 13.99 -17.58
CA THR A 555 0.76 13.52 -18.95
C THR A 555 0.13 14.59 -19.84
N GLU A 556 0.30 14.46 -21.16
CA GLU A 556 -0.35 15.33 -22.15
C GLU A 556 -1.89 15.32 -22.01
N ALA A 557 -2.48 14.22 -21.54
CA ALA A 557 -3.90 14.15 -21.22
C ALA A 557 -4.31 15.14 -20.12
N ARG A 558 -3.50 15.30 -19.06
CA ARG A 558 -3.74 16.29 -18.00
C ARG A 558 -3.61 17.73 -18.50
N ARG A 559 -2.66 17.99 -19.39
CA ARG A 559 -2.53 19.31 -20.03
C ARG A 559 -3.78 19.66 -20.84
N ARG A 560 -4.28 18.71 -21.64
CA ARG A 560 -5.56 18.88 -22.37
C ARG A 560 -6.75 19.08 -21.44
N GLU A 561 -6.81 18.38 -20.32
CA GLU A 561 -7.87 18.55 -19.31
C GLU A 561 -7.87 19.97 -18.71
N ALA A 562 -6.69 20.53 -18.41
CA ALA A 562 -6.58 21.89 -17.90
C ALA A 562 -7.04 22.94 -18.93
N VAL A 563 -6.66 22.76 -20.21
CA VAL A 563 -7.14 23.61 -21.31
C VAL A 563 -8.66 23.51 -21.46
N ALA A 564 -9.20 22.29 -21.52
CA ALA A 564 -10.64 22.08 -21.61
C ALA A 564 -11.40 22.66 -20.40
N THR A 565 -10.80 22.64 -19.20
CA THR A 565 -11.37 23.27 -18.00
C THR A 565 -11.51 24.78 -18.19
N ILE A 566 -10.47 25.44 -18.69
CA ILE A 566 -10.48 26.88 -18.97
C ILE A 566 -11.49 27.23 -20.07
N GLU A 567 -11.46 26.51 -21.21
CA GLU A 567 -12.38 26.73 -22.33
C GLU A 567 -13.84 26.59 -21.90
N ARG A 568 -14.13 25.61 -21.03
CA ARG A 568 -15.46 25.39 -20.46
C ARG A 568 -15.92 26.59 -19.62
N VAL A 569 -15.05 27.15 -18.78
CA VAL A 569 -15.36 28.34 -17.98
C VAL A 569 -15.58 29.57 -18.86
N GLU A 570 -14.68 29.81 -19.81
CA GLU A 570 -14.81 30.94 -20.75
C GLU A 570 -16.09 30.84 -21.57
N THR A 571 -16.48 29.63 -21.98
CA THR A 571 -17.74 29.39 -22.69
C THR A 571 -18.95 29.65 -21.80
N ALA A 572 -18.92 29.18 -20.55
CA ALA A 572 -20.03 29.34 -19.61
C ALA A 572 -20.27 30.81 -19.20
N LEU A 573 -19.23 31.64 -19.22
CA LEU A 573 -19.30 33.07 -18.85
C LEU A 573 -19.34 34.01 -20.07
N ARG A 574 -19.33 33.45 -21.29
CA ARG A 574 -19.33 34.23 -22.53
C ARG A 574 -20.62 35.04 -22.66
N GLY A 575 -20.49 36.33 -22.99
CA GLY A 575 -21.63 37.24 -23.17
C GLY A 575 -22.25 37.73 -21.85
N GLY A 576 -21.70 37.32 -20.70
CA GLY A 576 -22.06 37.88 -19.39
C GLY A 576 -21.43 39.25 -19.11
N PRO A 577 -21.77 39.89 -17.98
CA PRO A 577 -21.30 41.24 -17.62
C PRO A 577 -19.81 41.31 -17.21
N VAL A 578 -19.11 40.16 -17.12
CA VAL A 578 -17.73 40.08 -16.66
C VAL A 578 -16.84 39.61 -17.81
N ALA A 579 -15.79 40.37 -18.11
CA ALA A 579 -14.73 39.94 -19.02
C ALA A 579 -13.88 38.86 -18.37
N VAL A 580 -13.73 37.71 -19.03
CA VAL A 580 -12.99 36.54 -18.53
C VAL A 580 -11.73 36.31 -19.37
N LYS A 581 -10.60 36.06 -18.71
CA LYS A 581 -9.33 35.63 -19.31
C LYS A 581 -8.90 34.29 -18.71
N GLY A 582 -8.81 33.26 -19.53
CA GLY A 582 -8.26 31.96 -19.17
C GLY A 582 -6.74 31.90 -19.26
N VAL A 583 -6.10 31.21 -18.30
CA VAL A 583 -4.67 30.96 -18.27
C VAL A 583 -4.40 29.52 -17.85
N VAL A 584 -3.65 28.79 -18.68
CA VAL A 584 -3.07 27.49 -18.31
C VAL A 584 -1.56 27.64 -18.25
N ASP A 585 -0.97 27.34 -17.09
CA ASP A 585 0.48 27.47 -16.90
C ASP A 585 1.09 26.21 -16.26
N THR A 586 2.40 26.04 -16.47
CA THR A 586 3.15 24.85 -16.06
C THR A 586 3.98 25.12 -14.82
N GLY A 587 3.71 24.41 -13.73
CA GLY A 587 4.41 24.59 -12.47
C GLY A 587 3.67 23.95 -11.31
N ARG A 588 4.18 24.16 -10.09
CA ARG A 588 3.44 23.77 -8.88
C ARG A 588 2.20 24.66 -8.74
N PRO A 589 1.00 24.11 -8.49
CA PRO A 589 -0.23 24.90 -8.48
C PRO A 589 -0.17 26.14 -7.59
N GLU A 590 0.35 26.02 -6.37
CA GLU A 590 0.46 27.14 -5.43
C GLU A 590 1.39 28.26 -5.94
N GLN A 591 2.44 27.92 -6.68
CA GLN A 591 3.38 28.90 -7.24
C GLN A 591 2.74 29.61 -8.42
N VAL A 592 2.19 28.83 -9.37
CA VAL A 592 1.47 29.36 -10.54
C VAL A 592 0.36 30.33 -10.13
N ILE A 593 -0.45 29.97 -9.14
CA ILE A 593 -1.56 30.81 -8.68
C ILE A 593 -1.06 32.12 -8.07
N VAL A 594 -0.06 32.06 -7.19
CA VAL A 594 0.49 33.26 -6.52
C VAL A 594 1.24 34.15 -7.51
N ASP A 595 2.03 33.56 -8.41
CA ASP A 595 2.79 34.32 -9.41
C ASP A 595 1.87 34.96 -10.44
N GLN A 596 0.81 34.28 -10.88
CA GLN A 596 -0.19 34.87 -11.77
C GLN A 596 -0.99 35.98 -11.06
N ALA A 597 -1.29 35.83 -9.78
CA ALA A 597 -1.93 36.89 -9.00
C ALA A 597 -1.06 38.15 -8.92
N ARG A 598 0.25 38.00 -8.77
CA ARG A 598 1.21 39.12 -8.82
C ARG A 598 1.31 39.73 -10.21
N HIS A 599 1.46 38.89 -11.23
CA HIS A 599 1.60 39.32 -12.61
C HIS A 599 0.38 40.12 -13.10
N GLU A 600 -0.82 39.68 -12.75
CA GLU A 600 -2.08 40.35 -13.10
C GLU A 600 -2.43 41.48 -12.14
N ASN A 601 -1.62 41.71 -11.09
CA ASN A 601 -1.90 42.62 -9.99
C ASN A 601 -3.29 42.40 -9.35
N ALA A 602 -3.69 41.14 -9.18
CA ALA A 602 -5.03 40.75 -8.75
C ALA A 602 -5.46 41.43 -7.45
N ALA A 603 -6.73 41.83 -7.38
CA ALA A 603 -7.36 42.38 -6.19
C ALA A 603 -7.42 41.35 -5.05
N LEU A 604 -7.79 40.12 -5.40
CA LEU A 604 -7.79 38.95 -4.50
C LEU A 604 -7.75 37.65 -5.33
N ILE A 605 -7.43 36.55 -4.64
CA ILE A 605 -7.44 35.19 -5.17
C ILE A 605 -8.66 34.45 -4.63
N VAL A 606 -9.39 33.71 -5.46
CA VAL A 606 -10.50 32.83 -5.08
C VAL A 606 -10.11 31.39 -5.36
N ILE A 607 -10.26 30.52 -4.37
CA ILE A 607 -9.88 29.10 -4.47
C ILE A 607 -10.89 28.22 -3.75
N GLY A 608 -11.10 27.01 -4.27
CA GLY A 608 -11.85 25.97 -3.57
C GLY A 608 -11.07 25.47 -2.36
N THR A 609 -11.75 25.19 -1.24
CA THR A 609 -11.12 24.61 -0.04
C THR A 609 -10.49 23.24 -0.31
N HIS A 610 -10.91 22.56 -1.37
CA HIS A 610 -10.44 21.25 -1.79
C HIS A 610 -10.26 21.21 -3.31
N GLY A 611 -9.57 20.18 -3.80
CA GLY A 611 -9.46 19.89 -5.24
C GLY A 611 -9.95 18.48 -5.57
N ARG A 612 -9.33 17.85 -6.56
CA ARG A 612 -9.67 16.51 -7.09
C ARG A 612 -9.71 15.35 -6.08
N THR A 613 -8.98 15.41 -4.96
CA THR A 613 -8.79 14.27 -4.03
C THR A 613 -9.58 14.37 -2.72
N GLY A 614 -10.35 15.44 -2.51
CA GLY A 614 -10.98 15.71 -1.21
C GLY A 614 -12.15 14.78 -0.87
N LEU A 615 -11.93 13.84 0.06
CA LEU A 615 -12.93 12.93 0.62
C LEU A 615 -13.43 13.32 2.02
N ASP A 616 -12.81 14.31 2.67
CA ASP A 616 -13.11 14.66 4.06
C ASP A 616 -13.68 16.09 4.18
N ARG A 617 -14.66 16.30 5.07
CA ARG A 617 -15.36 17.60 5.22
C ARG A 617 -14.60 18.60 6.12
N LEU A 618 -13.55 18.15 6.80
CA LEU A 618 -12.89 18.87 7.89
C LEU A 618 -11.45 19.33 7.58
N LEU A 619 -10.81 18.85 6.50
CA LEU A 619 -9.38 19.10 6.24
C LEU A 619 -9.16 19.86 4.93
N MET A 620 -8.67 21.09 5.01
CA MET A 620 -8.34 21.93 3.85
C MET A 620 -7.32 21.24 2.92
N GLY A 621 -7.53 21.36 1.61
CA GLY A 621 -6.64 20.82 0.60
C GLY A 621 -5.25 21.51 0.60
N SER A 622 -4.21 20.72 0.34
CA SER A 622 -2.81 21.18 0.42
C SER A 622 -2.47 22.35 -0.52
N VAL A 623 -3.14 22.49 -1.66
CA VAL A 623 -2.94 23.64 -2.57
C VAL A 623 -3.55 24.91 -1.97
N ALA A 624 -4.79 24.84 -1.50
CA ALA A 624 -5.46 25.97 -0.85
C ALA A 624 -4.65 26.45 0.37
N GLU A 625 -4.13 25.51 1.18
CA GLU A 625 -3.29 25.83 2.31
C GLU A 625 -2.03 26.61 1.89
N ARG A 626 -1.29 26.10 0.90
CA ARG A 626 -0.06 26.76 0.44
C ARG A 626 -0.34 28.12 -0.21
N VAL A 627 -1.40 28.25 -1.00
CA VAL A 627 -1.80 29.53 -1.61
C VAL A 627 -2.08 30.56 -0.52
N ILE A 628 -2.91 30.25 0.48
CA ILE A 628 -3.17 31.15 1.62
C ILE A 628 -1.87 31.51 2.37
N GLY A 629 -0.97 30.53 2.54
CA GLY A 629 0.30 30.72 3.23
C GLY A 629 1.28 31.65 2.50
N PHE A 630 1.33 31.59 1.16
CA PHE A 630 2.33 32.29 0.35
C PHE A 630 1.81 33.54 -0.36
N ALA A 631 0.49 33.69 -0.52
CA ALA A 631 -0.10 34.86 -1.14
C ALA A 631 0.18 36.13 -0.35
N ASP A 632 0.51 37.19 -1.08
CA ASP A 632 0.56 38.59 -0.63
C ASP A 632 -0.75 39.34 -0.90
N ARG A 633 -1.70 38.70 -1.60
CA ARG A 633 -3.08 39.17 -1.80
C ARG A 633 -4.05 38.49 -0.84
N PRO A 634 -5.22 39.09 -0.55
CA PRO A 634 -6.32 38.40 0.11
C PRO A 634 -6.71 37.11 -0.64
N VAL A 635 -6.98 36.03 0.09
CA VAL A 635 -7.38 34.75 -0.48
C VAL A 635 -8.76 34.35 0.06
N LEU A 636 -9.73 34.26 -0.83
CA LEU A 636 -11.08 33.83 -0.55
C LEU A 636 -11.20 32.31 -0.74
N ALA A 637 -11.45 31.59 0.35
CA ALA A 637 -11.70 30.16 0.35
C ALA A 637 -13.21 29.88 0.21
N VAL A 638 -13.60 29.12 -0.82
CA VAL A 638 -14.98 28.77 -1.15
C VAL A 638 -15.18 27.25 -1.02
N ARG A 639 -16.36 26.82 -0.54
CA ARG A 639 -16.70 25.41 -0.34
C ARG A 639 -17.65 24.88 -1.40
#